data_AF-A0A7S3GAS7-F1
#
_entry.id   AF-A0A7S3GAS7-F1
#
_cell.length_a   1.000
_cell.length_b   1.000
_cell.length_c   1.000
_cell.angle_alpha   90.00
_cell.angle_beta   90.00
_cell.angle_gamma   90.00
#
_symmetry.space_group_name_H-M   'P 1'
#
loop_
_entity.id
_entity.type
_entity.pdbx_description
1 polymer ?
#
loop_
_entity_poly.entity_id
_entity_poly.type
_entity_poly.pdbx_seq_one_letter_code
_entity_poly.pdbx_strand_id
1 'polypeptide(L)'
;DDEQGGGSGSVLVWERDNASVSFSSVEPIKLTDVDGDTLDYLGYGGVGLSANGLVLASGSYQDDDQGSSSGSVVVWERENTATSFASITSIKLTDPAGANSDQLSRGGVAVSGNGLVLASSSNGDDDQGTNSGSVLVWERANTSISFEGVPPVKLVDPEGISNDFLGRWGVALNGNGLVLASTSTGDDEQGESSGTVLIWERANSSTSFASVAPAKFTDSTGRTGDLLGYGGVTLSANGLVFASSAYADDDQGASSGSVFVWERVDAAAQFESEARKYGLSDITDFQLGYGGATLSANGLVLAAGTTFGNEQGSILVWERQNATSSFANATPPVQLTDPDGASLDWLGSGGASLSEDGLVLASSSFDDDKGDSSGSILVWSRNDPTLSFASVVPEKLVDPDGSSMDYLGQGGVTLSSNGLVLVSSSYGDDDRGSVSGSLLVWERTNISTPFNSTDPIKLIDPDGSSGDYLGFGGASMSANTFVLASSSYGDDTQGDKSGSVLVWERTNSTTSFSSVVPVKLYDANGSSSDYLGYGGVCVSANALVLASSSYGDDDKGTGSGSVIVWERRNTSTSFASVVAVKLVDPNGVDNLALGFGGVSLSESGIVLSSSSYKENSSEGSVLVWDRTNTTTSFANVVPVKISDPEGSAGDLLGYGGVSLAANGLVLASSSYGSYGEVGSVLVWESICESGYAPPLCMVV
;
A
#
# COMPACT_ATOMS: atom_id res chain seq x y z
N ASP A 1 -2.99 -13.05 17.73
CA ASP A 1 -2.36 -13.86 18.76
C ASP A 1 -3.09 -13.70 20.05
N ASP A 2 -3.27 -14.76 20.82
CA ASP A 2 -3.85 -14.74 22.15
C ASP A 2 -3.12 -15.64 23.19
N GLU A 3 -1.84 -16.03 23.04
CA GLU A 3 -1.16 -16.87 24.09
C GLU A 3 -1.12 -16.08 25.37
N GLN A 4 -0.74 -14.83 25.16
CA GLN A 4 -0.53 -13.87 26.20
C GLN A 4 -1.92 -13.28 26.59
N GLY A 5 -2.91 -13.38 25.70
CA GLY A 5 -4.33 -13.50 26.03
C GLY A 5 -5.27 -13.01 24.91
N GLY A 6 -6.57 -13.29 25.03
CA GLY A 6 -7.59 -12.97 24.02
C GLY A 6 -7.49 -11.56 23.44
N GLY A 7 -6.90 -11.35 22.26
CA GLY A 7 -6.64 -10.03 21.74
C GLY A 7 -5.19 -9.56 21.65
N SER A 8 -4.17 -10.33 22.05
CA SER A 8 -2.80 -9.81 22.23
C SER A 8 -2.07 -9.39 20.94
N GLY A 9 -2.28 -10.13 19.86
CA GLY A 9 -1.61 -9.92 18.57
C GLY A 9 -0.13 -10.31 18.52
N SER A 10 0.37 -10.56 17.32
CA SER A 10 1.80 -10.85 17.11
C SER A 10 2.34 -10.31 15.81
N VAL A 11 3.65 -10.18 15.78
CA VAL A 11 4.42 -10.02 14.57
C VAL A 11 5.10 -11.33 14.26
N LEU A 12 5.08 -11.71 13.00
CA LEU A 12 5.70 -12.94 12.57
C LEU A 12 6.79 -12.60 11.56
N VAL A 13 7.96 -13.17 11.71
CA VAL A 13 9.16 -12.80 10.97
C VAL A 13 9.88 -14.04 10.49
N TRP A 14 10.31 -14.05 9.23
CA TRP A 14 11.16 -15.10 8.71
C TRP A 14 12.51 -14.50 8.39
N GLU A 15 13.57 -15.20 8.74
CA GLU A 15 14.91 -14.74 8.42
C GLU A 15 15.70 -15.87 7.78
N ARG A 16 16.54 -15.47 6.85
CA ARG A 16 17.31 -16.42 6.07
C ARG A 16 18.75 -15.97 6.05
N ASP A 17 19.61 -16.77 6.68
CA ASP A 17 21.05 -16.53 6.84
C ASP A 17 21.80 -16.45 5.50
N ASN A 18 21.23 -17.03 4.43
CA ASN A 18 21.71 -16.93 3.06
C ASN A 18 20.57 -17.34 2.13
N ALA A 19 20.49 -16.76 0.93
CA ALA A 19 19.72 -17.30 -0.18
C ALA A 19 20.06 -18.75 -0.61
N SER A 20 20.73 -19.55 0.24
CA SER A 20 20.85 -21.01 0.15
C SER A 20 20.23 -21.87 1.31
N VAL A 21 19.56 -21.32 2.34
CA VAL A 21 18.81 -22.03 3.45
C VAL A 21 17.24 -21.99 3.44
N SER A 22 16.54 -23.08 3.02
CA SER A 22 15.07 -23.13 2.70
C SER A 22 14.16 -22.54 3.78
N PHE A 23 13.17 -21.67 3.46
CA PHE A 23 12.20 -21.22 4.51
C PHE A 23 11.42 -22.40 5.09
N SER A 24 11.23 -23.53 4.39
CA SER A 24 10.64 -24.74 4.98
C SER A 24 11.45 -25.34 6.15
N SER A 25 12.69 -24.87 6.36
CA SER A 25 13.56 -25.22 7.49
C SER A 25 13.87 -24.03 8.41
N VAL A 26 13.29 -22.87 8.10
CA VAL A 26 13.34 -21.65 8.91
C VAL A 26 12.02 -21.59 9.65
N GLU A 27 12.07 -21.89 10.94
CA GLU A 27 10.91 -21.69 11.79
C GLU A 27 10.52 -20.19 11.80
N PRO A 28 9.21 -19.87 11.86
CA PRO A 28 8.76 -18.52 12.13
C PRO A 28 9.47 -18.02 13.37
N ILE A 29 10.01 -16.83 13.26
CA ILE A 29 10.32 -16.05 14.41
C ILE A 29 9.03 -15.34 14.75
N LYS A 30 8.25 -15.94 15.63
CA LYS A 30 7.21 -15.17 16.27
C LYS A 30 7.87 -14.13 17.17
N LEU A 31 7.44 -12.92 16.93
CA LEU A 31 7.79 -11.71 17.62
C LEU A 31 6.53 -11.24 18.33
N THR A 32 6.42 -11.63 19.58
CA THR A 32 5.38 -11.16 20.49
C THR A 32 5.84 -9.91 21.23
N ASP A 33 4.86 -9.26 21.84
CA ASP A 33 5.15 -8.32 22.88
C ASP A 33 5.74 -9.01 24.13
N VAL A 34 6.46 -8.26 24.97
CA VAL A 34 7.18 -8.79 26.14
C VAL A 34 6.24 -9.31 27.24
N ASP A 35 5.00 -8.83 27.27
CA ASP A 35 3.91 -9.14 28.20
C ASP A 35 2.65 -9.62 27.46
N GLY A 36 2.33 -9.03 26.30
CA GLY A 36 1.26 -9.38 25.35
C GLY A 36 -0.12 -9.51 25.97
N ASP A 37 -0.61 -8.49 26.65
CA ASP A 37 -1.84 -8.65 27.39
C ASP A 37 -3.06 -8.83 26.46
N THR A 38 -4.14 -9.32 27.07
CA THR A 38 -5.42 -9.60 26.40
C THR A 38 -5.96 -8.30 25.80
N LEU A 39 -6.26 -8.29 24.50
CA LEU A 39 -6.80 -7.13 23.76
C LEU A 39 -5.76 -6.05 23.44
N ASP A 40 -4.49 -6.37 23.21
CA ASP A 40 -3.49 -5.38 22.77
C ASP A 40 -3.51 -5.09 21.25
N TYR A 41 -3.90 -6.07 20.43
CA TYR A 41 -4.04 -6.04 18.96
C TYR A 41 -2.75 -5.62 18.24
N LEU A 42 -1.60 -6.12 18.69
CA LEU A 42 -0.31 -5.90 18.02
C LEU A 42 -0.44 -6.14 16.52
N GLY A 43 -0.21 -5.10 15.71
CA GLY A 43 -0.35 -5.10 14.27
C GLY A 43 -1.54 -4.32 13.69
N TYR A 44 -2.60 -4.04 14.42
CA TYR A 44 -3.70 -3.28 13.79
C TYR A 44 -3.25 -1.93 13.16
N GLY A 45 -2.27 -1.28 13.78
CA GLY A 45 -1.63 -0.04 13.32
C GLY A 45 -0.76 -0.13 12.08
N GLY A 46 -0.73 -1.26 11.40
CA GLY A 46 0.24 -1.53 10.34
C GLY A 46 1.65 -1.73 10.89
N VAL A 47 2.61 -1.68 9.97
CA VAL A 47 4.02 -1.98 10.25
C VAL A 47 4.97 -1.11 9.47
N GLY A 48 6.13 -0.88 10.08
CA GLY A 48 7.25 -0.20 9.45
C GLY A 48 8.48 -1.11 9.42
N LEU A 49 9.11 -1.18 8.25
CA LEU A 49 10.50 -1.63 8.12
C LEU A 49 11.35 -0.48 7.57
N SER A 50 12.51 -0.29 8.17
CA SER A 50 13.59 0.48 7.56
C SER A 50 14.03 -0.09 6.20
N ALA A 51 14.46 0.76 5.27
CA ALA A 51 14.91 0.32 3.94
C ALA A 51 16.21 -0.51 3.98
N ASN A 52 17.02 -0.33 5.03
CA ASN A 52 18.16 -1.20 5.34
C ASN A 52 17.77 -2.49 6.07
N GLY A 53 16.51 -2.56 6.52
CA GLY A 53 15.85 -3.65 7.19
C GLY A 53 16.11 -3.84 8.69
N LEU A 54 17.12 -3.18 9.26
CA LEU A 54 17.61 -3.49 10.62
C LEU A 54 16.63 -3.18 11.76
N VAL A 55 15.55 -2.46 11.45
CA VAL A 55 14.48 -2.09 12.38
C VAL A 55 13.14 -2.48 11.79
N LEU A 56 12.39 -3.17 12.62
CA LEU A 56 11.01 -3.59 12.44
C LEU A 56 10.20 -3.02 13.61
N ALA A 57 9.07 -2.39 13.29
CA ALA A 57 8.11 -1.90 14.27
C ALA A 57 6.68 -2.23 13.88
N SER A 58 5.84 -2.52 14.88
CA SER A 58 4.42 -2.80 14.74
C SER A 58 3.65 -2.21 15.92
N GLY A 59 2.36 -1.94 15.72
CA GLY A 59 1.55 -1.19 16.67
C GLY A 59 0.44 -1.98 17.35
N SER A 60 0.36 -1.93 18.69
CA SER A 60 -0.68 -2.59 19.50
C SER A 60 -1.63 -1.55 20.08
N TYR A 61 -2.71 -1.23 19.37
CA TYR A 61 -3.49 -0.03 19.70
C TYR A 61 -4.45 -0.12 20.89
N GLN A 62 -4.63 -1.29 21.48
CA GLN A 62 -5.49 -1.44 22.67
C GLN A 62 -4.74 -1.95 23.90
N ASP A 63 -3.41 -1.96 23.85
CA ASP A 63 -2.53 -2.26 24.98
C ASP A 63 -2.87 -1.43 26.22
N ASP A 64 -2.95 -2.09 27.38
CA ASP A 64 -3.41 -1.48 28.63
C ASP A 64 -2.37 -1.29 29.74
N ASP A 65 -1.08 -1.41 29.42
CA ASP A 65 0.02 -1.31 30.40
C ASP A 65 0.09 0.01 31.15
N GLN A 66 -0.28 1.10 30.47
CA GLN A 66 -0.26 2.45 31.05
C GLN A 66 -1.68 2.90 31.43
N GLY A 67 -2.69 2.51 30.63
CA GLY A 67 -4.11 2.69 30.89
C GLY A 67 -4.96 1.87 29.91
N SER A 68 -6.24 1.62 30.21
CA SER A 68 -7.13 0.80 29.38
C SER A 68 -7.15 1.25 27.91
N SER A 69 -6.60 0.45 27.00
CA SER A 69 -6.43 0.81 25.57
C SER A 69 -5.59 2.07 25.33
N SER A 70 -4.53 2.25 26.12
CA SER A 70 -3.51 3.28 25.93
C SER A 70 -2.68 3.06 24.66
N GLY A 71 -2.47 1.81 24.27
CA GLY A 71 -1.72 1.40 23.10
C GLY A 71 -0.20 1.37 23.32
N SER A 72 0.50 0.63 22.47
CA SER A 72 1.96 0.50 22.48
C SER A 72 2.53 0.33 21.06
N VAL A 73 3.85 0.46 20.96
CA VAL A 73 4.63 0.06 19.78
C VAL A 73 5.60 -1.02 20.21
N VAL A 74 5.65 -2.11 19.45
CA VAL A 74 6.61 -3.18 19.69
C VAL A 74 7.67 -3.15 18.60
N VAL A 75 8.93 -3.19 19.04
CA VAL A 75 10.09 -2.97 18.18
C VAL A 75 11.08 -4.11 18.31
N TRP A 76 11.66 -4.48 17.17
CA TRP A 76 12.74 -5.44 17.10
C TRP A 76 13.90 -4.84 16.31
N GLU A 77 15.09 -4.98 16.89
CA GLU A 77 16.31 -4.37 16.37
C GLU A 77 17.42 -5.39 16.29
N ARG A 78 18.09 -5.42 15.13
CA ARG A 78 19.28 -6.22 14.93
C ARG A 78 20.48 -5.37 14.55
N GLU A 79 21.68 -5.75 14.99
CA GLU A 79 22.90 -5.00 14.71
C GLU A 79 23.23 -4.94 13.21
N ASN A 80 22.92 -6.01 12.50
CA ASN A 80 23.18 -6.17 11.09
C ASN A 80 22.25 -7.25 10.55
N THR A 81 22.22 -7.36 9.23
CA THR A 81 21.31 -8.28 8.57
C THR A 81 21.56 -9.74 8.97
N ALA A 82 22.79 -10.10 9.35
CA ALA A 82 23.19 -11.47 9.71
C ALA A 82 22.84 -11.88 11.14
N THR A 83 22.35 -10.96 11.98
CA THR A 83 21.82 -11.29 13.31
C THR A 83 20.33 -11.60 13.19
N SER A 84 19.88 -12.70 13.78
CA SER A 84 18.48 -13.10 13.68
C SER A 84 17.59 -12.39 14.72
N PHE A 85 16.42 -11.87 14.32
CA PHE A 85 15.29 -11.41 15.14
C PHE A 85 14.85 -12.45 16.19
N ALA A 86 15.13 -13.74 16.00
CA ALA A 86 14.83 -14.79 16.98
C ALA A 86 15.65 -14.66 18.26
N SER A 87 16.83 -14.05 18.12
CA SER A 87 17.73 -13.75 19.24
C SER A 87 17.49 -12.36 19.82
N ILE A 88 16.53 -11.62 19.26
CA ILE A 88 16.19 -10.26 19.66
C ILE A 88 14.95 -10.31 20.54
N THR A 89 15.08 -9.79 21.75
CA THR A 89 13.93 -9.51 22.60
C THR A 89 13.21 -8.29 22.06
N SER A 90 11.87 -8.35 22.02
CA SER A 90 11.05 -7.17 21.74
C SER A 90 11.39 -6.05 22.71
N ILE A 91 11.28 -4.85 22.19
CA ILE A 91 11.32 -3.63 22.97
C ILE A 91 9.90 -3.10 22.91
N LYS A 92 9.20 -3.19 24.04
CA LYS A 92 7.94 -2.49 24.21
C LYS A 92 8.22 -1.01 24.41
N LEU A 93 7.60 -0.21 23.58
CA LEU A 93 7.64 1.23 23.63
C LEU A 93 6.23 1.74 23.90
N THR A 94 6.01 2.17 25.13
CA THR A 94 4.77 2.83 25.56
C THR A 94 4.97 4.34 25.66
N ASP A 95 3.86 5.05 25.76
CA ASP A 95 3.90 6.38 26.34
C ASP A 95 3.89 6.30 27.88
N PRO A 96 4.92 6.76 28.61
CA PRO A 96 4.94 6.76 30.07
C PRO A 96 3.79 7.55 30.73
N ALA A 97 3.09 8.38 29.97
CA ALA A 97 1.92 9.12 30.40
C ALA A 97 0.59 8.56 29.84
N GLY A 98 0.61 7.43 29.13
CA GLY A 98 -0.54 6.89 28.42
C GLY A 98 -1.75 6.66 29.33
N ALA A 99 -2.89 7.24 28.95
CA ALA A 99 -4.16 7.18 29.65
C ALA A 99 -5.13 6.21 28.96
N ASN A 100 -6.34 6.10 29.51
CA ASN A 100 -7.35 5.19 28.97
C ASN A 100 -7.83 5.69 27.60
N SER A 101 -7.82 4.81 26.60
CA SER A 101 -8.30 5.01 25.23
C SER A 101 -7.46 5.95 24.37
N ASP A 102 -6.19 6.17 24.74
CA ASP A 102 -5.26 6.97 23.93
C ASP A 102 -4.97 6.32 22.56
N GLN A 103 -5.01 4.99 22.51
CA GLN A 103 -4.92 4.17 21.30
C GLN A 103 -3.66 4.39 20.44
N LEU A 104 -2.48 4.41 21.07
CA LEU A 104 -1.20 4.51 20.37
C LEU A 104 -1.07 3.43 19.29
N SER A 105 -0.63 3.84 18.11
CA SER A 105 -0.51 3.07 16.86
C SER A 105 -1.79 2.86 16.07
N ARG A 106 -2.97 3.33 16.50
CA ARG A 106 -4.21 3.12 15.74
C ARG A 106 -4.18 3.71 14.32
N GLY A 107 -3.50 4.83 14.13
CA GLY A 107 -3.43 5.50 12.83
C GLY A 107 -2.28 5.05 11.93
N GLY A 108 -1.27 4.37 12.48
CA GLY A 108 -0.09 4.00 11.71
C GLY A 108 1.20 3.99 12.52
N VAL A 109 2.15 3.16 12.09
CA VAL A 109 3.57 3.25 12.47
C VAL A 109 4.43 3.59 11.24
N ALA A 110 5.48 4.39 11.42
CA ALA A 110 6.45 4.70 10.38
C ALA A 110 7.88 4.52 10.89
N VAL A 111 8.72 3.91 10.06
CA VAL A 111 10.16 3.76 10.29
C VAL A 111 10.92 4.45 9.17
N SER A 112 11.86 5.33 9.54
CA SER A 112 12.74 5.99 8.59
C SER A 112 13.56 4.99 7.76
N GLY A 113 13.88 5.32 6.51
CA GLY A 113 14.63 4.44 5.61
C GLY A 113 15.99 3.98 6.16
N ASN A 114 16.62 4.78 7.02
CA ASN A 114 17.88 4.45 7.71
C ASN A 114 17.69 3.74 9.07
N GLY A 115 16.46 3.57 9.56
CA GLY A 115 16.14 2.90 10.81
C GLY A 115 16.56 3.65 12.09
N LEU A 116 16.75 4.97 12.05
CA LEU A 116 17.16 5.77 13.22
C LEU A 116 16.01 6.44 13.96
N VAL A 117 14.86 6.54 13.31
CA VAL A 117 13.64 7.16 13.83
C VAL A 117 12.46 6.24 13.57
N LEU A 118 11.66 6.12 14.61
CA LEU A 118 10.36 5.45 14.63
C LEU A 118 9.32 6.45 15.12
N ALA A 119 8.17 6.49 14.46
CA ALA A 119 7.03 7.28 14.86
C ALA A 119 5.74 6.44 14.87
N SER A 120 4.84 6.74 15.80
CA SER A 120 3.52 6.13 15.88
C SER A 120 2.48 7.13 16.38
N SER A 121 1.25 7.05 15.86
CA SER A 121 0.16 7.96 16.22
C SER A 121 -0.82 7.40 17.23
N SER A 122 -1.23 8.22 18.18
CA SER A 122 -2.20 7.92 19.24
C SER A 122 -3.42 8.84 19.11
N ASN A 123 -4.36 8.51 18.23
CA ASN A 123 -5.43 9.46 17.88
C ASN A 123 -6.49 9.67 18.98
N GLY A 124 -6.49 8.86 20.04
CA GLY A 124 -7.44 8.95 21.15
C GLY A 124 -6.91 9.71 22.36
N ASP A 125 -5.63 10.10 22.33
CA ASP A 125 -4.91 10.73 23.43
C ASP A 125 -5.61 11.99 23.96
N ASP A 126 -5.80 12.05 25.28
CA ASP A 126 -6.57 13.12 25.93
C ASP A 126 -5.77 14.15 26.75
N ASP A 127 -4.44 14.14 26.65
CA ASP A 127 -3.56 15.01 27.46
C ASP A 127 -3.78 16.51 27.20
N GLN A 128 -4.16 16.89 25.98
CA GLN A 128 -4.53 18.27 25.64
C GLN A 128 -6.06 18.49 25.62
N GLY A 129 -6.84 17.40 25.54
CA GLY A 129 -8.30 17.37 25.61
C GLY A 129 -8.85 16.06 25.05
N THR A 130 -10.07 15.66 25.39
CA THR A 130 -10.65 14.35 24.95
C THR A 130 -10.44 14.04 23.46
N ASN A 131 -9.67 13.00 23.12
CA ASN A 131 -9.29 12.66 21.73
C ASN A 131 -8.55 13.77 20.96
N SER A 132 -7.74 14.59 21.64
CA SER A 132 -6.83 15.56 21.00
C SER A 132 -5.79 14.88 20.11
N GLY A 133 -5.37 13.68 20.51
CA GLY A 133 -4.40 12.88 19.80
C GLY A 133 -2.95 13.30 20.06
N SER A 134 -2.02 12.37 19.81
CA SER A 134 -0.58 12.60 19.94
C SER A 134 0.23 11.77 18.94
N VAL A 135 1.51 12.09 18.78
CA VAL A 135 2.49 11.27 18.05
C VAL A 135 3.65 10.99 18.98
N LEU A 136 4.02 9.73 19.12
CA LEU A 136 5.16 9.31 19.93
C LEU A 136 6.33 9.01 19.00
N VAL A 137 7.51 9.51 19.36
CA VAL A 137 8.72 9.38 18.54
C VAL A 137 9.87 8.87 19.37
N TRP A 138 10.53 7.85 18.86
CA TRP A 138 11.74 7.30 19.45
C TRP A 138 12.93 7.58 18.54
N GLU A 139 14.01 8.06 19.15
CA GLU A 139 15.19 8.55 18.43
C GLU A 139 16.47 7.94 18.99
N ARG A 140 17.25 7.32 18.12
CA ARG A 140 18.58 6.78 18.45
C ARG A 140 19.67 7.44 17.60
N ALA A 141 20.85 7.62 18.19
CA ALA A 141 21.92 8.36 17.51
C ALA A 141 22.57 7.57 16.35
N ASN A 142 22.50 6.25 16.39
CA ASN A 142 22.96 5.33 15.35
C ASN A 142 22.33 3.94 15.58
N THR A 143 22.52 3.03 14.62
CA THR A 143 21.96 1.67 14.68
C THR A 143 22.64 0.76 15.73
N SER A 144 23.73 1.18 16.37
CA SER A 144 24.35 0.46 17.49
C SER A 144 23.75 0.80 18.86
N ILE A 145 22.80 1.74 18.92
CA ILE A 145 22.07 2.09 20.14
C ILE A 145 20.66 1.49 20.03
N SER A 146 20.23 0.81 21.08
CA SER A 146 18.86 0.26 21.17
C SER A 146 17.82 1.36 21.39
N PHE A 147 16.57 1.20 20.92
CA PHE A 147 15.42 1.99 21.37
C PHE A 147 15.01 1.66 22.81
N GLU A 148 15.49 0.56 23.39
CA GLU A 148 15.23 0.21 24.79
C GLU A 148 15.75 1.28 25.74
N GLY A 149 14.88 1.77 26.62
CA GLY A 149 15.20 2.83 27.57
C GLY A 149 15.45 4.19 26.92
N VAL A 150 15.25 4.32 25.60
CA VAL A 150 15.13 5.62 24.94
C VAL A 150 13.74 6.15 25.28
N PRO A 151 13.63 7.21 26.09
CA PRO A 151 12.33 7.78 26.39
C PRO A 151 11.70 8.32 25.10
N PRO A 152 10.38 8.10 24.87
CA PRO A 152 9.73 8.74 23.75
C PRO A 152 9.77 10.25 23.91
N VAL A 153 9.76 10.90 22.76
CA VAL A 153 9.30 12.26 22.68
C VAL A 153 7.81 12.20 22.37
N LYS A 154 6.99 12.67 23.31
CA LYS A 154 5.57 12.89 23.09
C LYS A 154 5.37 14.21 22.36
N LEU A 155 4.89 14.11 21.13
CA LEU A 155 4.59 15.22 20.26
C LEU A 155 3.08 15.42 20.25
N VAL A 156 2.67 16.57 20.77
CA VAL A 156 1.28 16.99 20.80
C VAL A 156 1.14 18.25 19.95
N ASP A 157 -0.08 18.55 19.55
CA ASP A 157 -0.43 19.92 19.24
C ASP A 157 -0.50 20.71 20.57
N PRO A 158 0.37 21.72 20.81
CA PRO A 158 0.34 22.50 22.05
C PRO A 158 -0.96 23.28 22.26
N GLU A 159 -1.75 23.44 21.20
CA GLU A 159 -3.04 24.12 21.18
C GLU A 159 -4.19 23.13 20.98
N GLY A 160 -3.89 21.83 20.95
CA GLY A 160 -4.89 20.79 20.72
C GLY A 160 -5.98 20.77 21.79
N ILE A 161 -7.21 20.52 21.37
CA ILE A 161 -8.39 20.40 22.23
C ILE A 161 -9.16 19.12 21.91
N SER A 162 -10.37 19.00 22.46
CA SER A 162 -11.18 17.81 22.32
C SER A 162 -11.61 17.54 20.88
N ASN A 163 -11.38 16.31 20.41
CA ASN A 163 -11.71 15.77 19.09
C ASN A 163 -10.85 16.28 17.93
N ASP A 164 -9.62 16.72 18.19
CA ASP A 164 -8.69 17.10 17.10
C ASP A 164 -8.12 15.89 16.34
N PHE A 165 -8.05 14.73 17.01
CA PHE A 165 -7.64 13.43 16.46
C PHE A 165 -6.27 13.46 15.75
N LEU A 166 -5.25 14.11 16.33
CA LEU A 166 -3.89 14.06 15.79
C LEU A 166 -3.45 12.62 15.50
N GLY A 167 -3.08 12.36 14.25
CA GLY A 167 -2.53 11.09 13.77
C GLY A 167 -3.55 10.04 13.36
N ARG A 168 -4.83 10.41 13.21
CA ARG A 168 -5.91 9.51 12.76
C ARG A 168 -5.65 8.83 11.40
N TRP A 169 -5.07 9.55 10.44
CA TRP A 169 -4.79 9.05 9.08
C TRP A 169 -3.31 8.77 8.86
N GLY A 170 -2.61 8.44 9.96
CA GLY A 170 -1.23 7.98 9.94
C GLY A 170 -0.18 9.06 10.11
N VAL A 171 1.06 8.60 9.98
CA VAL A 171 2.29 9.39 10.14
C VAL A 171 3.20 9.15 8.95
N ALA A 172 3.89 10.19 8.50
CA ALA A 172 4.85 10.10 7.42
C ALA A 172 6.25 10.50 7.89
N LEU A 173 7.26 9.75 7.46
CA LEU A 173 8.68 10.04 7.66
C LEU A 173 9.39 10.14 6.32
N ASN A 174 10.30 11.10 6.18
CA ASN A 174 11.16 11.14 5.00
C ASN A 174 12.25 10.05 5.09
N GLY A 175 12.96 9.80 3.99
CA GLY A 175 13.91 8.69 3.88
C GLY A 175 15.03 8.69 4.93
N ASN A 176 15.42 9.86 5.46
CA ASN A 176 16.46 10.00 6.47
C ASN A 176 15.94 10.21 7.92
N GLY A 177 14.62 10.28 8.13
CA GLY A 177 14.02 10.48 9.45
C GLY A 177 14.32 11.83 10.09
N LEU A 178 14.46 12.90 9.31
CA LEU A 178 14.63 14.26 9.85
C LEU A 178 13.33 15.07 9.84
N VAL A 179 12.35 14.65 9.03
CA VAL A 179 11.05 15.31 8.88
C VAL A 179 9.97 14.28 9.19
N LEU A 180 9.11 14.64 10.12
CA LEU A 180 7.92 13.88 10.52
C LEU A 180 6.68 14.72 10.26
N ALA A 181 5.67 14.11 9.64
CA ALA A 181 4.39 14.74 9.39
C ALA A 181 3.23 13.91 9.94
N SER A 182 2.22 14.59 10.46
CA SER A 182 0.97 14.00 10.91
C SER A 182 -0.17 15.01 10.77
N THR A 183 -1.42 14.54 10.85
CA THR A 183 -2.62 15.35 10.62
C THR A 183 -3.59 15.26 11.80
N SER A 184 -4.15 16.40 12.21
CA SER A 184 -5.25 16.50 13.18
C SER A 184 -6.52 16.89 12.44
N THR A 185 -7.28 15.93 11.92
CA THR A 185 -8.43 16.23 11.04
C THR A 185 -9.60 16.92 11.72
N GLY A 186 -9.68 16.83 13.04
CA GLY A 186 -10.76 17.45 13.80
C GLY A 186 -10.37 18.78 14.45
N ASP A 187 -9.16 19.29 14.21
CA ASP A 187 -8.67 20.52 14.84
C ASP A 187 -9.59 21.73 14.56
N ASP A 188 -9.93 22.43 15.65
CA ASP A 188 -10.97 23.46 15.68
C ASP A 188 -10.42 24.90 15.59
N GLU A 189 -9.10 25.08 15.45
CA GLU A 189 -8.45 26.39 15.64
C GLU A 189 -9.00 27.47 14.69
N GLN A 190 -9.35 27.07 13.47
CA GLN A 190 -9.92 27.95 12.45
C GLN A 190 -11.46 27.81 12.35
N GLY A 191 -11.99 26.63 12.61
CA GLY A 191 -13.40 26.33 12.76
C GLY A 191 -13.64 24.86 13.16
N GLU A 192 -14.84 24.51 13.63
CA GLU A 192 -15.13 23.14 14.13
C GLU A 192 -14.77 22.04 13.10
N SER A 193 -13.77 21.20 13.36
CA SER A 193 -13.20 20.21 12.43
C SER A 193 -12.65 20.81 11.13
N SER A 194 -12.02 21.98 11.22
CA SER A 194 -11.27 22.61 10.12
C SER A 194 -10.04 21.80 9.72
N GLY A 195 -9.40 21.18 10.72
CA GLY A 195 -8.26 20.30 10.55
C GLY A 195 -6.91 21.03 10.42
N THR A 196 -5.83 20.30 10.70
CA THR A 196 -4.45 20.82 10.74
C THR A 196 -3.44 19.77 10.26
N VAL A 197 -2.30 20.23 9.72
CA VAL A 197 -1.09 19.42 9.54
C VAL A 197 -0.01 19.88 10.53
N LEU A 198 0.60 18.95 11.26
CA LEU A 198 1.75 19.23 12.11
C LEU A 198 3.02 18.61 11.54
N ILE A 199 4.08 19.42 11.47
CA ILE A 199 5.42 18.97 11.10
C ILE A 199 6.36 19.19 12.26
N TRP A 200 7.13 18.15 12.54
CA TRP A 200 8.30 18.27 13.38
C TRP A 200 9.54 18.08 12.53
N GLU A 201 10.50 18.98 12.73
CA GLU A 201 11.75 18.95 12.01
C GLU A 201 12.93 19.13 12.96
N ARG A 202 13.93 18.27 12.78
CA ARG A 202 15.22 18.35 13.45
C ARG A 202 16.32 18.68 12.45
N ALA A 203 17.22 19.59 12.84
CA ALA A 203 18.28 20.10 11.96
C ALA A 203 19.26 19.01 11.49
N ASN A 204 19.40 17.94 12.26
CA ASN A 204 20.21 16.76 11.97
C ASN A 204 19.86 15.65 12.97
N SER A 205 20.43 14.46 12.79
CA SER A 205 20.17 13.31 13.65
C SER A 205 20.63 13.45 15.11
N SER A 206 21.42 14.48 15.47
CA SER A 206 21.83 14.74 16.86
C SER A 206 20.90 15.70 17.61
N THR A 207 19.96 16.35 16.92
CA THR A 207 18.91 17.18 17.52
C THR A 207 17.70 16.31 17.79
N SER A 208 17.19 16.30 19.03
CA SER A 208 15.99 15.53 19.37
C SER A 208 14.71 16.31 19.05
N PHE A 209 13.65 15.59 18.67
CA PHE A 209 12.31 16.14 18.52
C PHE A 209 11.77 16.78 19.81
N ALA A 210 12.26 16.41 20.99
CA ALA A 210 11.83 17.05 22.26
C ALA A 210 12.25 18.52 22.36
N SER A 211 13.25 18.92 21.58
CA SER A 211 13.76 20.28 21.55
C SER A 211 13.16 21.12 20.42
N VAL A 212 12.27 20.54 19.61
CA VAL A 212 11.64 21.23 18.48
C VAL A 212 10.14 21.31 18.74
N ALA A 213 9.60 22.52 18.66
CA ALA A 213 8.16 22.68 18.63
C ALA A 213 7.62 22.24 17.26
N PRO A 214 6.39 21.71 17.17
CA PRO A 214 5.76 21.54 15.87
C PRO A 214 5.67 22.88 15.17
N ALA A 215 5.93 22.87 13.87
CA ALA A 215 5.30 23.85 13.01
C ALA A 215 3.87 23.36 12.75
N LYS A 216 2.90 24.13 13.27
CA LYS A 216 1.49 23.92 13.00
C LYS A 216 1.14 24.60 11.69
N PHE A 217 0.50 23.86 10.79
CA PHE A 217 0.06 24.37 9.51
C PHE A 217 -1.45 24.19 9.38
N THR A 218 -2.14 25.31 9.51
CA THR A 218 -3.57 25.44 9.36
C THR A 218 -3.91 26.03 8.00
N ASP A 219 -5.18 25.96 7.68
CA ASP A 219 -5.75 26.85 6.69
C ASP A 219 -6.24 28.16 7.35
N SER A 220 -5.62 29.30 7.05
CA SER A 220 -6.02 30.60 7.63
C SER A 220 -7.46 31.02 7.34
N THR A 221 -8.12 30.36 6.38
CA THR A 221 -9.53 30.57 6.03
C THR A 221 -10.43 29.40 6.40
N GLY A 222 -9.86 28.35 7.03
CA GLY A 222 -10.56 27.13 7.40
C GLY A 222 -11.82 27.38 8.22
N ARG A 223 -12.86 26.60 7.92
CA ARG A 223 -14.20 26.68 8.49
C ARG A 223 -14.64 25.35 9.07
N THR A 224 -15.85 25.36 9.62
CA THR A 224 -16.45 24.17 10.20
C THR A 224 -16.60 23.07 9.15
N GLY A 225 -15.94 21.94 9.38
CA GLY A 225 -16.10 20.71 8.61
C GLY A 225 -15.23 20.60 7.37
N ASP A 226 -14.19 21.43 7.21
CA ASP A 226 -13.31 21.37 6.03
C ASP A 226 -12.42 20.10 6.01
N LEU A 227 -12.09 19.57 7.19
CA LEU A 227 -11.39 18.29 7.39
C LEU A 227 -10.00 18.20 6.75
N LEU A 228 -9.17 19.24 6.90
CA LEU A 228 -7.75 19.16 6.49
C LEU A 228 -7.05 17.98 7.16
N GLY A 229 -6.51 17.06 6.34
CA GLY A 229 -5.86 15.83 6.78
C GLY A 229 -6.58 14.53 6.42
N TYR A 230 -7.80 14.59 5.85
CA TYR A 230 -8.60 13.39 5.60
C TYR A 230 -7.93 12.36 4.67
N GLY A 231 -7.21 12.82 3.64
CA GLY A 231 -6.44 11.95 2.74
C GLY A 231 -5.05 11.55 3.27
N GLY A 232 -4.78 11.80 4.55
CA GLY A 232 -3.45 11.68 5.13
C GLY A 232 -2.48 12.76 4.67
N VAL A 233 -1.20 12.55 4.95
CA VAL A 233 -0.11 13.45 4.52
C VAL A 233 0.86 12.69 3.62
N THR A 234 1.18 13.27 2.47
CA THR A 234 2.21 12.74 1.57
C THR A 234 3.48 13.56 1.68
N LEU A 235 4.63 12.90 1.62
CA LEU A 235 5.95 13.50 1.85
C LEU A 235 6.94 13.02 0.78
N SER A 236 7.65 13.97 0.19
CA SER A 236 8.72 13.67 -0.77
C SER A 236 9.86 12.89 -0.08
N ALA A 237 10.57 12.04 -0.84
CA ALA A 237 11.62 11.20 -0.26
C ALA A 237 12.71 11.99 0.48
N ASN A 238 12.96 13.24 0.04
CA ASN A 238 13.91 14.17 0.66
C ASN A 238 13.33 15.04 1.79
N GLY A 239 11.99 15.07 1.99
CA GLY A 239 11.32 15.86 3.02
C GLY A 239 11.29 17.38 2.77
N LEU A 240 11.44 17.83 1.52
CA LEU A 240 11.37 19.25 1.16
C LEU A 240 9.97 19.73 0.75
N VAL A 241 9.09 18.78 0.46
CA VAL A 241 7.69 19.02 0.05
C VAL A 241 6.80 18.03 0.77
N PHE A 242 5.71 18.53 1.33
CA PHE A 242 4.58 17.72 1.79
C PHE A 242 3.25 18.33 1.35
N ALA A 243 2.23 17.48 1.28
CA ALA A 243 0.88 17.90 0.94
C ALA A 243 -0.18 17.09 1.69
N SER A 244 -1.34 17.69 1.86
CA SER A 244 -2.51 17.09 2.49
C SER A 244 -3.79 17.61 1.83
N SER A 245 -4.87 16.85 1.92
CA SER A 245 -6.19 17.22 1.38
C SER A 245 -7.22 17.49 2.47
N ALA A 246 -8.16 18.38 2.13
CA ALA A 246 -9.36 18.71 2.88
C ALA A 246 -10.54 18.61 1.91
N TYR A 247 -11.10 17.41 1.70
CA TYR A 247 -12.08 17.21 0.63
C TYR A 247 -13.42 17.93 0.87
N ALA A 248 -13.70 18.32 2.12
CA ALA A 248 -14.94 18.97 2.51
C ALA A 248 -14.81 20.50 2.59
N ASP A 249 -13.61 21.04 2.30
CA ASP A 249 -13.32 22.47 2.36
C ASP A 249 -14.32 23.33 1.57
N ASP A 250 -14.96 24.29 2.21
CA ASP A 250 -16.04 25.07 1.62
C ASP A 250 -15.70 26.52 1.23
N ASP A 251 -14.42 26.88 1.33
CA ASP A 251 -13.95 28.26 1.11
C ASP A 251 -14.25 28.81 -0.27
N GLN A 252 -14.21 27.92 -1.26
CA GLN A 252 -14.46 28.23 -2.65
C GLN A 252 -15.86 27.76 -3.10
N GLY A 253 -16.69 27.30 -2.17
CA GLY A 253 -18.05 26.82 -2.37
C GLY A 253 -18.31 25.53 -1.58
N ALA A 254 -19.57 25.24 -1.24
CA ALA A 254 -19.95 24.10 -0.37
C ALA A 254 -19.23 22.80 -0.77
N SER A 255 -18.45 22.17 0.11
CA SER A 255 -17.67 20.95 -0.17
C SER A 255 -16.81 21.02 -1.44
N SER A 256 -16.26 22.19 -1.78
CA SER A 256 -15.36 22.37 -2.92
C SER A 256 -14.08 21.54 -2.81
N GLY A 257 -13.62 21.32 -1.59
CA GLY A 257 -12.38 20.64 -1.30
C GLY A 257 -11.14 21.48 -1.65
N SER A 258 -10.05 21.20 -0.94
CA SER A 258 -8.77 21.88 -1.12
C SER A 258 -7.59 20.94 -0.92
N VAL A 259 -6.49 21.24 -1.61
CA VAL A 259 -5.18 20.61 -1.39
C VAL A 259 -4.21 21.66 -0.91
N PHE A 260 -3.52 21.33 0.17
CA PHE A 260 -2.61 22.22 0.85
C PHE A 260 -1.19 21.72 0.67
N VAL A 261 -0.31 22.62 0.26
CA VAL A 261 1.08 22.30 -0.03
C VAL A 261 1.99 23.23 0.70
N TRP A 262 3.00 22.62 1.30
CA TRP A 262 4.08 23.32 1.97
C TRP A 262 5.39 22.80 1.42
N GLU A 263 6.28 23.74 1.20
CA GLU A 263 7.57 23.45 0.61
C GLU A 263 8.62 24.46 1.05
N ARG A 264 9.86 24.11 0.75
CA ARG A 264 11.05 24.88 1.07
C ARG A 264 12.14 24.59 0.04
N VAL A 265 13.05 25.55 -0.09
CA VAL A 265 14.11 25.48 -1.11
C VAL A 265 15.19 24.47 -0.80
N ASP A 266 15.45 24.23 0.49
CA ASP A 266 16.39 23.26 1.01
C ASP A 266 16.06 22.97 2.48
N ALA A 267 16.82 22.05 3.09
CA ALA A 267 16.62 21.65 4.48
C ALA A 267 16.99 22.73 5.52
N ALA A 268 17.68 23.81 5.13
CA ALA A 268 18.02 24.92 6.03
C ALA A 268 16.92 26.00 6.04
N ALA A 269 16.08 26.06 5.01
CA ALA A 269 14.93 26.94 4.96
C ALA A 269 13.76 26.40 5.80
N GLN A 270 13.00 27.33 6.41
CA GLN A 270 11.73 27.02 7.04
C GLN A 270 10.65 26.82 5.98
N PHE A 271 9.66 25.98 6.28
CA PHE A 271 8.43 25.94 5.49
C PHE A 271 7.71 27.29 5.58
N GLU A 272 6.99 27.63 4.52
CA GLU A 272 6.12 28.81 4.51
C GLU A 272 5.01 28.64 5.56
N SER A 273 4.72 29.68 6.35
CA SER A 273 3.72 29.60 7.44
C SER A 273 2.29 29.46 6.92
N GLU A 274 2.02 30.04 5.76
CA GLU A 274 0.75 29.87 5.06
C GLU A 274 0.92 28.75 4.03
N ALA A 275 0.00 27.81 4.06
CA ALA A 275 -0.11 26.82 3.01
C ALA A 275 -0.33 27.50 1.67
N ARG A 276 0.21 26.88 0.63
CA ARG A 276 -0.37 27.11 -0.69
C ARG A 276 -1.62 26.27 -0.77
N LYS A 277 -2.73 26.95 -0.45
CA LYS A 277 -4.07 26.41 -0.60
C LYS A 277 -4.43 26.41 -2.08
N TYR A 278 -4.76 25.24 -2.59
CA TYR A 278 -5.24 25.08 -3.94
C TYR A 278 -6.64 24.51 -3.92
N GLY A 279 -7.54 25.24 -4.56
CA GLY A 279 -8.93 24.88 -4.84
C GLY A 279 -9.39 25.66 -6.05
N LEU A 280 -10.61 25.39 -6.53
CA LEU A 280 -11.23 26.13 -7.63
C LEU A 280 -12.33 27.02 -7.07
N SER A 281 -12.33 28.31 -7.42
CA SER A 281 -13.29 29.31 -6.92
C SER A 281 -14.71 29.14 -7.45
N ASP A 282 -15.70 29.44 -6.62
CA ASP A 282 -17.14 29.48 -6.92
C ASP A 282 -17.71 28.12 -7.41
N ILE A 283 -17.25 27.01 -6.81
CA ILE A 283 -17.60 25.63 -7.19
C ILE A 283 -18.17 24.86 -5.98
N THR A 284 -19.31 24.18 -6.15
CA THR A 284 -19.93 23.38 -5.08
C THR A 284 -19.78 21.89 -5.35
N ASP A 285 -19.57 21.11 -4.29
CA ASP A 285 -19.40 19.66 -4.25
C ASP A 285 -18.23 19.15 -5.09
N PHE A 286 -17.20 19.98 -5.34
CA PHE A 286 -16.03 19.61 -6.13
C PHE A 286 -15.18 18.50 -5.46
N GLN A 287 -15.13 18.48 -4.12
CA GLN A 287 -14.48 17.44 -3.32
C GLN A 287 -13.03 17.14 -3.72
N LEU A 288 -12.26 18.18 -4.02
CA LEU A 288 -10.83 18.05 -4.31
C LEU A 288 -10.09 17.34 -3.17
N GLY A 289 -9.37 16.28 -3.52
CA GLY A 289 -8.57 15.48 -2.59
C GLY A 289 -9.34 14.37 -1.88
N TYR A 290 -10.53 14.02 -2.36
CA TYR A 290 -11.30 12.84 -1.90
C TYR A 290 -10.50 11.54 -2.02
N GLY A 291 -9.89 11.29 -3.19
CA GLY A 291 -9.00 10.15 -3.43
C GLY A 291 -7.59 10.31 -2.83
N GLY A 292 -7.39 11.32 -1.98
CA GLY A 292 -6.09 11.72 -1.44
C GLY A 292 -5.24 12.54 -2.41
N ALA A 293 -4.09 13.00 -1.91
CA ALA A 293 -3.06 13.67 -2.69
C ALA A 293 -1.86 12.73 -2.90
N THR A 294 -1.32 12.70 -4.11
CA THR A 294 -0.14 11.90 -4.45
C THR A 294 1.02 12.78 -4.90
N LEU A 295 2.21 12.47 -4.39
CA LEU A 295 3.43 13.22 -4.66
C LEU A 295 4.49 12.30 -5.25
N SER A 296 5.06 12.72 -6.38
CA SER A 296 6.24 12.06 -6.97
C SER A 296 7.39 11.97 -5.97
N ALA A 297 8.18 10.89 -6.03
CA ALA A 297 9.27 10.65 -5.08
C ALA A 297 10.30 11.79 -5.06
N ASN A 298 10.54 12.42 -6.22
CA ASN A 298 11.41 13.58 -6.38
C ASN A 298 10.81 14.92 -5.90
N GLY A 299 9.51 14.95 -5.55
CA GLY A 299 8.81 16.13 -5.03
C GLY A 299 8.56 17.24 -6.06
N LEU A 300 8.52 16.91 -7.37
CA LEU A 300 8.33 17.91 -8.44
C LEU A 300 6.89 17.98 -8.96
N VAL A 301 6.11 16.93 -8.74
CA VAL A 301 4.72 16.80 -9.17
C VAL A 301 3.85 16.35 -8.02
N LEU A 302 2.78 17.10 -7.82
CA LEU A 302 1.68 16.77 -6.93
C LEU A 302 0.41 16.65 -7.77
N ALA A 303 -0.38 15.61 -7.53
CA ALA A 303 -1.68 15.43 -8.15
C ALA A 303 -2.74 15.08 -7.09
N ALA A 304 -3.97 15.54 -7.29
CA ALA A 304 -5.10 15.17 -6.46
C ALA A 304 -6.38 15.09 -7.30
N GLY A 305 -7.18 14.06 -7.03
CA GLY A 305 -8.44 13.81 -7.73
C GLY A 305 -9.63 14.50 -7.09
N THR A 306 -10.69 14.72 -7.87
CA THR A 306 -11.91 15.42 -7.45
C THR A 306 -13.12 14.56 -7.84
N THR A 307 -14.03 14.27 -6.91
CA THR A 307 -15.23 13.48 -7.22
C THR A 307 -16.38 14.31 -7.74
N PHE A 308 -16.34 15.62 -7.59
CA PHE A 308 -17.30 16.58 -8.13
C PHE A 308 -18.77 16.17 -7.99
N GLY A 309 -19.19 15.63 -6.83
CA GLY A 309 -20.59 15.35 -6.48
C GLY A 309 -21.35 14.51 -7.53
N ASN A 310 -21.85 15.16 -8.59
CA ASN A 310 -22.55 14.58 -9.74
C ASN A 310 -21.97 14.93 -11.13
N GLU A 311 -20.76 15.48 -11.25
CA GLU A 311 -20.12 15.87 -12.52
C GLU A 311 -19.02 14.88 -12.95
N GLN A 312 -18.27 15.22 -14.01
CA GLN A 312 -17.23 14.37 -14.63
C GLN A 312 -15.98 14.15 -13.78
N GLY A 313 -15.78 14.90 -12.69
CA GLY A 313 -14.52 14.91 -11.94
C GLY A 313 -13.35 15.48 -12.73
N SER A 314 -12.17 15.51 -12.10
CA SER A 314 -10.94 16.05 -12.66
C SER A 314 -9.73 15.69 -11.79
N ILE A 315 -8.53 15.78 -12.37
CA ILE A 315 -7.27 15.79 -11.62
C ILE A 315 -6.72 17.20 -11.63
N LEU A 316 -6.39 17.72 -10.45
CA LEU A 316 -5.60 18.94 -10.35
C LEU A 316 -4.14 18.57 -10.18
N VAL A 317 -3.29 19.20 -11.00
CA VAL A 317 -1.84 18.97 -10.97
C VAL A 317 -1.11 20.27 -10.72
N TRP A 318 -0.17 20.20 -9.78
CA TRP A 318 0.78 21.24 -9.48
C TRP A 318 2.17 20.76 -9.83
N GLU A 319 2.92 21.65 -10.49
CA GLU A 319 4.22 21.34 -11.06
C GLU A 319 5.21 22.43 -10.64
N ARG A 320 6.44 22.01 -10.34
CA ARG A 320 7.55 22.93 -10.13
C ARG A 320 8.76 22.50 -10.95
N GLN A 321 9.47 23.47 -11.52
CA GLN A 321 10.53 23.25 -12.52
C GLN A 321 11.73 22.45 -11.99
N ASN A 322 12.04 22.60 -10.71
CA ASN A 322 13.16 21.93 -10.04
C ASN A 322 12.96 21.99 -8.52
N ALA A 323 13.87 21.35 -7.79
CA ALA A 323 13.77 21.27 -6.33
C ALA A 323 13.83 22.63 -5.60
N THR A 324 14.32 23.68 -6.26
CA THR A 324 14.44 25.04 -5.69
C THR A 324 13.32 25.98 -6.12
N SER A 325 12.48 25.57 -7.08
CA SER A 325 11.34 26.36 -7.54
C SER A 325 10.10 26.03 -6.71
N SER A 326 9.23 27.02 -6.54
CA SER A 326 7.97 26.87 -5.85
C SER A 326 6.82 26.39 -6.73
N PHE A 327 5.91 25.59 -6.18
CA PHE A 327 4.56 25.49 -6.75
C PHE A 327 3.92 26.89 -6.76
N ALA A 328 3.58 27.43 -7.92
CA ALA A 328 3.20 28.83 -8.02
C ALA A 328 1.78 29.09 -7.48
N ASN A 329 1.66 30.04 -6.53
CA ASN A 329 0.38 30.53 -5.96
C ASN A 329 -0.56 31.19 -6.99
N ALA A 330 -0.03 31.61 -8.15
CA ALA A 330 -0.74 32.46 -9.12
C ALA A 330 -0.88 31.83 -10.51
N THR A 331 -0.46 30.57 -10.69
CA THR A 331 -0.88 29.79 -11.85
C THR A 331 -2.05 28.93 -11.41
N PRO A 332 -3.19 28.94 -12.13
CA PRO A 332 -4.22 27.95 -11.86
C PRO A 332 -3.55 26.57 -11.89
N PRO A 333 -3.97 25.63 -11.01
CA PRO A 333 -3.59 24.23 -11.19
C PRO A 333 -3.81 23.85 -12.64
N VAL A 334 -2.98 22.94 -13.11
CA VAL A 334 -3.34 22.26 -14.33
C VAL A 334 -4.56 21.42 -14.00
N GLN A 335 -5.74 21.92 -14.34
CA GLN A 335 -6.96 21.13 -14.27
C GLN A 335 -6.99 20.22 -15.48
N LEU A 336 -6.79 18.95 -15.20
CA LEU A 336 -6.81 17.87 -16.15
C LEU A 336 -8.19 17.26 -16.10
N THR A 337 -8.97 17.59 -17.13
CA THR A 337 -10.31 17.06 -17.32
C THR A 337 -10.29 15.99 -18.40
N ASP A 338 -11.32 15.17 -18.37
CA ASP A 338 -11.70 14.40 -19.54
C ASP A 338 -12.34 15.35 -20.59
N PRO A 339 -11.80 15.49 -21.83
CA PRO A 339 -12.32 16.42 -22.83
C PRO A 339 -13.77 16.19 -23.27
N ASP A 340 -14.27 14.97 -23.13
CA ASP A 340 -15.63 14.53 -23.46
C ASP A 340 -16.38 13.95 -22.26
N GLY A 341 -15.85 14.06 -21.03
CA GLY A 341 -16.46 13.50 -19.81
C GLY A 341 -17.90 13.99 -19.56
N ALA A 342 -18.72 13.09 -19.04
CA ALA A 342 -20.13 13.26 -18.68
C ALA A 342 -20.34 13.35 -17.16
N SER A 343 -21.57 13.67 -16.75
CA SER A 343 -21.94 13.73 -15.34
C SER A 343 -21.83 12.35 -14.68
N LEU A 344 -21.26 12.27 -13.47
CA LEU A 344 -21.01 11.05 -12.68
C LEU A 344 -19.80 10.21 -13.11
N ASP A 345 -18.99 10.70 -14.05
CA ASP A 345 -17.74 10.02 -14.42
C ASP A 345 -16.66 10.12 -13.34
N TRP A 346 -16.76 11.04 -12.38
CA TRP A 346 -15.93 11.10 -11.17
C TRP A 346 -14.42 10.81 -11.40
N LEU A 347 -13.81 11.38 -12.43
CA LEU A 347 -12.37 11.29 -12.71
C LEU A 347 -11.57 11.68 -11.47
N GLY A 348 -10.71 10.77 -10.99
CA GLY A 348 -9.87 10.98 -9.80
C GLY A 348 -10.41 10.41 -8.48
N SER A 349 -11.60 9.81 -8.51
CA SER A 349 -12.19 9.07 -7.37
C SER A 349 -11.31 7.91 -6.90
N GLY A 350 -10.75 7.13 -7.83
CA GLY A 350 -9.88 5.99 -7.56
C GLY A 350 -8.44 6.34 -7.17
N GLY A 351 -8.15 7.63 -6.97
CA GLY A 351 -6.80 8.14 -6.77
C GLY A 351 -6.01 8.29 -8.07
N ALA A 352 -4.79 8.82 -7.96
CA ALA A 352 -3.91 9.05 -9.08
C ALA A 352 -2.59 8.29 -8.92
N SER A 353 -2.05 7.79 -10.03
CA SER A 353 -0.76 7.10 -10.08
C SER A 353 0.28 7.94 -10.82
N LEU A 354 1.45 8.12 -10.20
CA LEU A 354 2.58 8.86 -10.75
C LEU A 354 3.77 7.93 -10.98
N SER A 355 4.49 8.13 -12.09
CA SER A 355 5.83 7.56 -12.24
C SER A 355 6.78 8.16 -11.20
N GLU A 356 7.85 7.43 -10.85
CA GLU A 356 8.79 7.85 -9.80
C GLU A 356 9.42 9.23 -10.09
N ASP A 357 9.63 9.53 -11.37
CA ASP A 357 10.16 10.80 -11.88
C ASP A 357 9.09 11.89 -12.09
N GLY A 358 7.80 11.58 -11.95
CA GLY A 358 6.68 12.51 -12.15
C GLY A 358 6.46 12.95 -13.60
N LEU A 359 6.94 12.19 -14.59
CA LEU A 359 6.72 12.50 -16.01
C LEU A 359 5.42 11.94 -16.58
N VAL A 360 4.83 10.96 -15.90
CA VAL A 360 3.62 10.28 -16.34
C VAL A 360 2.63 10.20 -15.19
N LEU A 361 1.40 10.60 -15.46
CA LEU A 361 0.28 10.62 -14.53
C LEU A 361 -0.88 9.87 -15.17
N ALA A 362 -1.50 8.97 -14.42
CA ALA A 362 -2.69 8.26 -14.85
C ALA A 362 -3.75 8.26 -13.75
N SER A 363 -5.01 8.37 -14.15
CA SER A 363 -6.17 8.26 -13.27
C SER A 363 -7.35 7.63 -14.00
N SER A 364 -8.20 6.94 -13.24
CA SER A 364 -9.46 6.39 -13.72
C SER A 364 -10.65 7.34 -13.52
N SER A 365 -11.68 7.10 -14.33
CA SER A 365 -13.03 7.66 -14.26
C SER A 365 -14.07 6.55 -14.39
N PHE A 366 -15.27 6.78 -13.87
CA PHE A 366 -16.51 6.02 -14.03
C PHE A 366 -17.27 6.38 -15.33
N ASP A 367 -16.53 6.74 -16.38
CA ASP A 367 -17.04 7.24 -17.67
C ASP A 367 -18.15 6.39 -18.32
N ASP A 368 -19.11 7.04 -18.97
CA ASP A 368 -20.27 6.43 -19.62
C ASP A 368 -20.28 6.49 -21.15
N ASP A 369 -19.19 6.95 -21.79
CA ASP A 369 -19.06 7.09 -23.26
C ASP A 369 -19.33 5.79 -24.05
N LYS A 370 -19.08 4.65 -23.40
CA LYS A 370 -19.31 3.30 -23.95
C LYS A 370 -20.53 2.62 -23.33
N GLY A 371 -21.15 3.22 -22.32
CA GLY A 371 -22.33 2.77 -21.59
C GLY A 371 -22.20 3.10 -20.09
N ASP A 372 -23.31 3.14 -19.35
CA ASP A 372 -23.33 3.52 -17.92
C ASP A 372 -22.19 2.87 -17.10
N SER A 373 -21.25 3.66 -16.57
CA SER A 373 -20.09 3.17 -15.80
C SER A 373 -19.16 2.19 -16.56
N SER A 374 -19.04 2.35 -17.88
CA SER A 374 -18.05 1.63 -18.72
C SER A 374 -16.60 1.90 -18.30
N GLY A 375 -16.33 3.09 -17.76
CA GLY A 375 -15.04 3.53 -17.26
C GLY A 375 -14.09 4.01 -18.36
N SER A 376 -13.15 4.88 -17.98
CA SER A 376 -12.03 5.25 -18.84
C SER A 376 -10.80 5.64 -18.02
N ILE A 377 -9.66 5.75 -18.70
CA ILE A 377 -8.40 6.14 -18.10
C ILE A 377 -7.85 7.32 -18.86
N LEU A 378 -7.50 8.34 -18.11
CA LEU A 378 -6.90 9.53 -18.66
C LEU A 378 -5.41 9.51 -18.30
N VAL A 379 -4.58 9.69 -19.32
CA VAL A 379 -3.13 9.66 -19.16
C VAL A 379 -2.52 10.93 -19.68
N TRP A 380 -1.67 11.53 -18.85
CA TRP A 380 -0.91 12.70 -19.21
C TRP A 380 0.57 12.38 -19.15
N SER A 381 1.27 12.73 -20.21
CA SER A 381 2.68 12.38 -20.40
C SER A 381 3.47 13.53 -20.96
N ARG A 382 4.61 13.79 -20.33
CA ARG A 382 5.58 14.80 -20.77
C ARG A 382 6.97 14.20 -20.83
N ASN A 383 7.68 14.46 -21.90
CA ASN A 383 9.04 13.94 -22.13
C ASN A 383 10.15 14.87 -21.61
N ASP A 384 9.78 16.01 -21.07
CA ASP A 384 10.67 17.00 -20.49
C ASP A 384 10.02 17.49 -19.18
N PRO A 385 10.70 17.36 -18.02
CA PRO A 385 10.17 17.83 -16.75
C PRO A 385 9.90 19.34 -16.70
N THR A 386 10.42 20.11 -17.66
CA THR A 386 10.14 21.56 -17.78
C THR A 386 8.83 21.88 -18.51
N LEU A 387 8.22 20.90 -19.19
CA LEU A 387 6.92 21.06 -19.84
C LEU A 387 5.79 20.87 -18.82
N SER A 388 4.76 21.69 -18.92
CA SER A 388 3.57 21.58 -18.06
C SER A 388 2.57 20.58 -18.61
N PHE A 389 1.91 19.83 -17.73
CA PHE A 389 0.77 18.97 -18.08
C PHE A 389 -0.38 19.74 -18.76
N ALA A 390 -0.50 21.07 -18.59
CA ALA A 390 -1.50 21.88 -19.32
C ALA A 390 -1.28 21.94 -20.82
N SER A 391 -0.02 21.78 -21.25
CA SER A 391 0.35 21.73 -22.66
C SER A 391 0.24 20.33 -23.26
N VAL A 392 -0.10 19.35 -22.42
CA VAL A 392 -0.27 17.96 -22.80
C VAL A 392 -1.75 17.71 -22.98
N VAL A 393 -2.12 17.22 -24.16
CA VAL A 393 -3.47 16.72 -24.40
C VAL A 393 -3.57 15.35 -23.71
N PRO A 394 -4.58 15.08 -22.86
CA PRO A 394 -4.78 13.74 -22.33
C PRO A 394 -4.90 12.73 -23.45
N GLU A 395 -4.31 11.59 -23.22
CA GLU A 395 -4.67 10.40 -23.96
C GLU A 395 -5.83 9.78 -23.19
N LYS A 396 -7.05 9.90 -23.74
CA LYS A 396 -8.20 9.16 -23.26
C LYS A 396 -8.10 7.74 -23.75
N LEU A 397 -8.00 6.83 -22.80
CA LEU A 397 -7.86 5.42 -23.02
C LEU A 397 -9.19 4.78 -22.61
N VAL A 398 -9.91 4.31 -23.62
CA VAL A 398 -11.19 3.62 -23.47
C VAL A 398 -11.04 2.19 -23.95
N ASP A 399 -11.97 1.35 -23.57
CA ASP A 399 -12.20 0.10 -24.25
C ASP A 399 -13.02 0.34 -25.55
N PRO A 400 -12.51 0.06 -26.76
CA PRO A 400 -13.21 0.39 -28.01
C PRO A 400 -14.59 -0.25 -28.15
N ASP A 401 -14.75 -1.44 -27.59
CA ASP A 401 -15.97 -2.24 -27.53
C ASP A 401 -16.60 -2.28 -26.13
N GLY A 402 -16.13 -1.42 -25.20
CA GLY A 402 -16.71 -1.30 -23.87
C GLY A 402 -18.23 -1.08 -23.90
N SER A 403 -18.88 -1.46 -22.80
CA SER A 403 -20.32 -1.45 -22.57
C SER A 403 -20.66 -1.01 -21.13
N SER A 404 -21.95 -0.90 -20.83
CA SER A 404 -22.41 -0.50 -19.49
C SER A 404 -21.94 -1.48 -18.40
N MET A 405 -21.43 -0.94 -17.30
CA MET A 405 -20.94 -1.66 -16.13
C MET A 405 -19.65 -2.44 -16.36
N ASP A 406 -18.83 -2.06 -17.34
CA ASP A 406 -17.51 -2.69 -17.56
C ASP A 406 -16.46 -2.25 -16.54
N TYR A 407 -16.65 -1.08 -15.91
CA TYR A 407 -15.85 -0.53 -14.81
C TYR A 407 -14.34 -0.43 -15.08
N LEU A 408 -13.95 -0.07 -16.31
CA LEU A 408 -12.54 0.21 -16.65
C LEU A 408 -11.94 1.19 -15.63
N GLY A 409 -10.81 0.82 -15.03
CA GLY A 409 -10.09 1.70 -14.09
C GLY A 409 -10.42 1.49 -12.62
N GLN A 410 -11.52 0.81 -12.30
CA GLN A 410 -11.99 0.65 -10.92
C GLN A 410 -11.32 -0.52 -10.18
N GLY A 411 -10.81 -1.51 -10.90
CA GLY A 411 -9.92 -2.55 -10.34
C GLY A 411 -8.49 -2.07 -10.09
N GLY A 412 -8.20 -0.79 -10.32
CA GLY A 412 -6.90 -0.15 -10.16
C GLY A 412 -6.25 0.27 -11.48
N VAL A 413 -5.37 1.28 -11.38
CA VAL A 413 -4.52 1.76 -12.48
C VAL A 413 -3.07 1.56 -12.08
N THR A 414 -2.36 0.69 -12.82
CA THR A 414 -0.96 0.38 -12.54
C THR A 414 -0.07 0.96 -13.62
N LEU A 415 0.86 1.81 -13.20
CA LEU A 415 1.88 2.41 -14.03
C LEU A 415 3.25 1.79 -13.71
N SER A 416 3.98 1.39 -14.75
CA SER A 416 5.40 1.02 -14.60
C SER A 416 6.22 2.19 -14.04
N SER A 417 7.29 1.92 -13.28
CA SER A 417 8.11 2.98 -12.65
C SER A 417 8.67 4.01 -13.62
N ASN A 418 8.90 3.61 -14.88
CA ASN A 418 9.36 4.45 -15.98
C ASN A 418 8.23 5.03 -16.86
N GLY A 419 6.96 4.72 -16.56
CA GLY A 419 5.78 5.23 -17.24
C GLY A 419 5.58 4.79 -18.70
N LEU A 420 6.19 3.69 -19.14
CA LEU A 420 6.11 3.21 -20.54
C LEU A 420 5.04 2.14 -20.78
N VAL A 421 4.58 1.49 -19.71
CA VAL A 421 3.50 0.51 -19.72
C VAL A 421 2.46 0.94 -18.69
N LEU A 422 1.21 0.95 -19.12
CA LEU A 422 0.03 1.15 -18.29
C LEU A 422 -0.90 -0.04 -18.43
N VAL A 423 -1.42 -0.51 -17.31
CA VAL A 423 -2.39 -1.59 -17.27
C VAL A 423 -3.54 -1.20 -16.36
N SER A 424 -4.74 -1.57 -16.79
CA SER A 424 -5.92 -1.47 -15.97
C SER A 424 -6.95 -2.56 -16.31
N SER A 425 -7.90 -2.71 -15.41
CA SER A 425 -8.92 -3.74 -15.42
C SER A 425 -10.28 -3.16 -15.76
N SER A 426 -11.02 -3.85 -16.63
CA SER A 426 -12.47 -3.72 -16.84
C SER A 426 -13.13 -5.00 -16.33
N TYR A 427 -13.24 -5.16 -15.02
CA TYR A 427 -13.69 -6.43 -14.44
C TYR A 427 -15.16 -6.76 -14.75
N GLY A 428 -15.92 -5.79 -15.27
CA GLY A 428 -17.31 -5.93 -15.63
C GLY A 428 -17.60 -6.31 -17.09
N ASP A 429 -16.57 -6.31 -17.93
CA ASP A 429 -16.65 -6.49 -19.39
C ASP A 429 -17.40 -7.77 -19.82
N ASP A 430 -18.32 -7.65 -20.78
CA ASP A 430 -19.22 -8.73 -21.18
C ASP A 430 -18.98 -9.34 -22.58
N ASP A 431 -17.85 -9.04 -23.23
CA ASP A 431 -17.60 -9.45 -24.62
C ASP A 431 -17.52 -10.97 -24.85
N ARG A 432 -17.11 -11.71 -23.81
CA ARG A 432 -17.09 -13.18 -23.85
C ARG A 432 -18.28 -13.82 -23.12
N GLY A 433 -18.87 -13.11 -22.17
CA GLY A 433 -20.10 -13.43 -21.47
C GLY A 433 -20.38 -12.39 -20.39
N SER A 434 -21.61 -12.28 -19.89
CA SER A 434 -22.00 -11.27 -18.89
C SER A 434 -20.99 -11.18 -17.74
N VAL A 435 -20.27 -10.07 -17.58
CA VAL A 435 -19.28 -9.87 -16.51
C VAL A 435 -18.12 -10.88 -16.56
N SER A 436 -17.66 -11.20 -17.78
CA SER A 436 -16.48 -12.06 -18.03
C SER A 436 -15.15 -11.37 -17.67
N GLY A 437 -15.12 -10.03 -17.74
CA GLY A 437 -13.98 -9.19 -17.43
C GLY A 437 -12.92 -9.14 -18.54
N SER A 438 -12.13 -8.07 -18.53
CA SER A 438 -11.01 -7.86 -19.45
C SER A 438 -9.90 -7.03 -18.81
N LEU A 439 -8.69 -7.12 -19.36
CA LEU A 439 -7.60 -6.18 -19.10
C LEU A 439 -7.31 -5.38 -20.35
N LEU A 440 -7.06 -4.09 -20.17
CA LEU A 440 -6.53 -3.26 -21.25
C LEU A 440 -5.08 -2.87 -20.94
N VAL A 441 -4.23 -3.04 -21.96
CA VAL A 441 -2.82 -2.71 -21.89
C VAL A 441 -2.46 -1.70 -22.96
N TRP A 442 -1.78 -0.65 -22.52
CA TRP A 442 -1.21 0.36 -23.39
C TRP A 442 0.30 0.39 -23.26
N GLU A 443 0.95 0.34 -24.41
CA GLU A 443 2.40 0.31 -24.51
C GLU A 443 2.91 1.40 -25.43
N ARG A 444 4.07 1.94 -25.08
CA ARG A 444 4.76 2.93 -25.89
C ARG A 444 6.27 2.76 -25.82
N THR A 445 6.96 3.18 -26.86
CA THR A 445 8.42 2.96 -26.98
C THR A 445 9.24 3.95 -26.13
N ASN A 446 8.68 5.10 -25.85
CA ASN A 446 9.23 6.14 -24.99
C ASN A 446 8.12 7.12 -24.61
N ILE A 447 8.36 8.02 -23.65
CA ILE A 447 7.35 8.97 -23.17
C ILE A 447 6.87 9.94 -24.27
N SER A 448 7.67 10.19 -25.32
CA SER A 448 7.26 11.08 -26.44
C SER A 448 6.35 10.42 -27.48
N THR A 449 6.16 9.10 -27.41
CA THR A 449 5.18 8.39 -28.25
C THR A 449 3.89 8.22 -27.47
N PRO A 450 2.73 8.66 -27.99
CA PRO A 450 1.46 8.44 -27.29
C PRO A 450 1.13 6.95 -27.22
N PHE A 451 0.37 6.57 -26.20
CA PHE A 451 -0.36 5.31 -26.16
C PHE A 451 -1.36 5.26 -27.32
N ASN A 452 -1.56 4.06 -27.86
CA ASN A 452 -2.51 3.82 -28.94
C ASN A 452 -3.93 3.78 -28.36
N SER A 453 -4.61 4.94 -28.29
CA SER A 453 -5.94 5.07 -27.68
C SER A 453 -7.06 4.34 -28.44
N THR A 454 -6.91 4.13 -29.75
CA THR A 454 -7.96 3.51 -30.59
C THR A 454 -7.87 2.00 -30.70
N ASP A 455 -6.76 1.43 -30.25
CA ASP A 455 -6.46 0.01 -30.38
C ASP A 455 -5.58 -0.39 -29.19
N PRO A 456 -6.13 -0.34 -27.95
CA PRO A 456 -5.51 -0.99 -26.82
C PRO A 456 -5.26 -2.45 -27.13
N ILE A 457 -4.28 -2.99 -26.44
CA ILE A 457 -4.15 -4.43 -26.39
C ILE A 457 -5.22 -4.92 -25.42
N LYS A 458 -6.36 -5.34 -25.95
CA LYS A 458 -7.42 -5.98 -25.18
C LYS A 458 -7.03 -7.43 -24.88
N LEU A 459 -6.84 -7.69 -23.61
CA LEU A 459 -6.39 -8.95 -23.06
C LEU A 459 -7.58 -9.62 -22.38
N ILE A 460 -8.14 -10.58 -23.10
CA ILE A 460 -9.29 -11.37 -22.68
C ILE A 460 -8.89 -12.81 -22.42
N ASP A 461 -9.72 -13.45 -21.62
CA ASP A 461 -9.73 -14.90 -21.54
C ASP A 461 -10.27 -15.52 -22.85
N PRO A 462 -9.50 -16.35 -23.59
CA PRO A 462 -9.95 -16.98 -24.82
C PRO A 462 -11.17 -17.90 -24.68
N ASP A 463 -11.49 -18.34 -23.48
CA ASP A 463 -12.63 -19.19 -23.12
C ASP A 463 -13.47 -18.59 -21.99
N GLY A 464 -13.30 -17.29 -21.73
CA GLY A 464 -14.09 -16.53 -20.77
C GLY A 464 -15.60 -16.70 -20.98
N SER A 465 -16.31 -16.76 -19.86
CA SER A 465 -17.75 -17.03 -19.74
C SER A 465 -18.42 -16.03 -18.79
N SER A 466 -19.74 -16.14 -18.67
CA SER A 466 -20.53 -15.24 -17.82
C SER A 466 -20.13 -15.36 -16.35
N GLY A 467 -19.68 -14.27 -15.75
CA GLY A 467 -19.37 -14.17 -14.33
C GLY A 467 -17.95 -14.60 -13.97
N ASP A 468 -17.01 -14.54 -14.92
CA ASP A 468 -15.61 -14.92 -14.70
C ASP A 468 -14.77 -13.81 -14.03
N TYR A 469 -15.18 -12.54 -14.13
CA TYR A 469 -14.59 -11.36 -13.48
C TYR A 469 -13.07 -11.17 -13.67
N LEU A 470 -12.52 -11.41 -14.88
CA LEU A 470 -11.12 -11.12 -15.18
C LEU A 470 -10.78 -9.65 -14.85
N GLY A 471 -9.79 -9.42 -13.98
CA GLY A 471 -9.34 -8.06 -13.63
C GLY A 471 -9.80 -7.53 -12.27
N PHE A 472 -10.70 -8.22 -11.56
CA PHE A 472 -11.25 -7.73 -10.29
C PHE A 472 -10.19 -7.50 -9.21
N GLY A 473 -9.28 -8.46 -9.02
CA GLY A 473 -8.18 -8.36 -8.04
C GLY A 473 -7.01 -7.47 -8.51
N GLY A 474 -7.22 -6.65 -9.54
CA GLY A 474 -6.20 -5.84 -10.19
C GLY A 474 -5.23 -6.64 -11.07
N ALA A 475 -4.26 -5.92 -11.62
CA ALA A 475 -3.20 -6.50 -12.44
C ALA A 475 -1.84 -6.35 -11.77
N SER A 476 -0.95 -7.32 -11.98
CA SER A 476 0.43 -7.28 -11.47
C SER A 476 1.44 -7.42 -12.59
N MET A 477 2.47 -6.57 -12.57
CA MET A 477 3.54 -6.55 -13.56
C MET A 477 4.92 -6.66 -12.94
N SER A 478 5.80 -7.39 -13.63
CA SER A 478 7.23 -7.40 -13.34
C SER A 478 7.89 -6.03 -13.58
N ALA A 479 8.99 -5.72 -12.88
CA ALA A 479 9.68 -4.44 -12.99
C ALA A 479 10.23 -4.16 -14.41
N ASN A 480 10.59 -5.22 -15.14
CA ASN A 480 10.99 -5.13 -16.55
C ASN A 480 9.80 -5.14 -17.53
N THR A 481 8.56 -5.27 -17.03
CA THR A 481 7.30 -5.32 -17.78
C THR A 481 7.19 -6.46 -18.80
N PHE A 482 7.95 -7.55 -18.66
CA PHE A 482 7.90 -8.68 -19.61
C PHE A 482 6.83 -9.72 -19.27
N VAL A 483 6.36 -9.71 -18.03
CA VAL A 483 5.24 -10.51 -17.55
C VAL A 483 4.20 -9.60 -16.95
N LEU A 484 2.96 -9.85 -17.39
CA LEU A 484 1.73 -9.27 -16.88
C LEU A 484 0.79 -10.42 -16.50
N ALA A 485 0.12 -10.29 -15.36
CA ALA A 485 -0.88 -11.25 -14.93
C ALA A 485 -2.11 -10.56 -14.34
N SER A 486 -3.25 -11.22 -14.51
CA SER A 486 -4.50 -10.87 -13.86
C SER A 486 -5.33 -12.11 -13.56
N SER A 487 -6.20 -11.96 -12.57
CA SER A 487 -7.03 -13.02 -12.02
C SER A 487 -8.46 -12.95 -12.57
N SER A 488 -9.05 -14.11 -12.86
CA SER A 488 -10.45 -14.29 -13.23
C SER A 488 -11.10 -15.22 -12.20
N TYR A 489 -11.49 -14.66 -11.06
CA TYR A 489 -11.86 -15.47 -9.90
C TYR A 489 -13.16 -16.27 -10.07
N GLY A 490 -14.00 -15.90 -11.03
CA GLY A 490 -15.26 -16.58 -11.30
C GLY A 490 -15.18 -17.63 -12.40
N ASP A 491 -14.01 -17.87 -13.00
CA ASP A 491 -13.86 -18.78 -14.15
C ASP A 491 -14.25 -20.23 -13.82
N ASP A 492 -14.96 -20.86 -14.76
CA ASP A 492 -15.57 -22.18 -14.59
C ASP A 492 -14.75 -23.35 -15.16
N THR A 493 -13.49 -23.14 -15.57
CA THR A 493 -12.69 -24.12 -16.33
C THR A 493 -12.59 -25.49 -15.63
N GLN A 494 -12.54 -25.50 -14.30
CA GLN A 494 -12.46 -26.73 -13.49
C GLN A 494 -13.72 -27.00 -12.65
N GLY A 495 -14.64 -26.04 -12.57
CA GLY A 495 -15.92 -26.12 -11.86
C GLY A 495 -16.51 -24.73 -11.64
N ASP A 496 -17.80 -24.63 -11.31
CA ASP A 496 -18.50 -23.34 -11.08
C ASP A 496 -17.70 -22.42 -10.13
N LYS A 497 -17.14 -21.31 -10.62
CA LYS A 497 -16.24 -20.38 -9.91
C LYS A 497 -14.99 -21.01 -9.32
N SER A 498 -14.38 -21.93 -10.06
CA SER A 498 -13.06 -22.51 -9.74
C SER A 498 -11.94 -21.46 -9.80
N GLY A 499 -12.10 -20.46 -10.66
CA GLY A 499 -11.16 -19.37 -10.88
C GLY A 499 -9.97 -19.74 -11.76
N SER A 500 -9.36 -18.72 -12.35
CA SER A 500 -8.19 -18.86 -13.21
C SER A 500 -7.30 -17.61 -13.17
N VAL A 501 -6.10 -17.72 -13.72
CA VAL A 501 -5.13 -16.64 -13.88
C VAL A 501 -4.68 -16.60 -15.32
N LEU A 502 -4.73 -15.42 -15.91
CA LEU A 502 -4.31 -15.21 -17.28
C LEU A 502 -2.94 -14.52 -17.25
N VAL A 503 -2.00 -15.06 -18.01
CA VAL A 503 -0.61 -14.58 -18.03
C VAL A 503 -0.17 -14.28 -19.44
N TRP A 504 0.30 -13.06 -19.64
CA TRP A 504 0.85 -12.62 -20.90
C TRP A 504 2.36 -12.45 -20.76
N GLU A 505 3.10 -13.17 -21.60
CA GLU A 505 4.55 -13.22 -21.59
C GLU A 505 5.14 -12.75 -22.91
N ARG A 506 5.98 -11.73 -22.84
CA ARG A 506 6.75 -11.24 -24.00
C ARG A 506 8.24 -11.50 -23.81
N THR A 507 8.95 -11.68 -24.92
CA THR A 507 10.38 -12.06 -24.89
C THR A 507 11.34 -10.88 -24.78
N ASN A 508 10.86 -9.67 -25.04
CA ASN A 508 11.61 -8.42 -24.97
C ASN A 508 10.63 -7.23 -25.02
N SER A 509 11.12 -6.02 -24.74
CA SER A 509 10.34 -4.78 -24.76
C SER A 509 9.82 -4.37 -26.15
N THR A 510 10.28 -5.00 -27.23
CA THR A 510 9.79 -4.71 -28.61
C THR A 510 8.66 -5.64 -29.04
N THR A 511 8.37 -6.69 -28.27
CA THR A 511 7.27 -7.61 -28.55
C THR A 511 6.01 -7.09 -27.86
N SER A 512 4.98 -6.77 -28.64
CA SER A 512 3.68 -6.29 -28.14
C SER A 512 2.89 -7.42 -27.47
N PHE A 513 2.18 -7.12 -26.39
CA PHE A 513 1.25 -8.08 -25.75
C PHE A 513 0.13 -8.56 -26.69
N SER A 514 -0.24 -7.81 -27.74
CA SER A 514 -1.27 -8.24 -28.72
C SER A 514 -0.83 -9.42 -29.58
N SER A 515 0.47 -9.65 -29.70
CA SER A 515 1.03 -10.81 -30.41
C SER A 515 1.23 -12.03 -29.51
N VAL A 516 0.93 -11.88 -28.22
CA VAL A 516 1.09 -12.90 -27.19
C VAL A 516 -0.26 -13.55 -26.95
N VAL A 517 -0.30 -14.87 -27.10
CA VAL A 517 -1.45 -15.66 -26.66
C VAL A 517 -1.35 -15.81 -25.14
N PRO A 518 -2.39 -15.46 -24.36
CA PRO A 518 -2.37 -15.69 -22.92
C PRO A 518 -2.13 -17.15 -22.64
N VAL A 519 -1.39 -17.38 -21.58
CA VAL A 519 -1.39 -18.66 -20.89
C VAL A 519 -2.51 -18.59 -19.87
N LYS A 520 -3.56 -19.38 -20.08
CA LYS A 520 -4.51 -19.66 -18.99
C LYS A 520 -3.86 -20.64 -18.03
N LEU A 521 -3.71 -20.16 -16.81
CA LEU A 521 -3.20 -20.92 -15.69
C LEU A 521 -4.37 -21.14 -14.74
N TYR A 522 -4.60 -22.40 -14.41
CA TYR A 522 -5.62 -22.81 -13.48
C TYR A 522 -5.02 -23.92 -12.61
N ASP A 523 -5.65 -24.18 -11.48
CA ASP A 523 -5.32 -25.38 -10.75
C ASP A 523 -5.94 -26.61 -11.42
N ALA A 524 -5.14 -27.60 -11.82
CA ALA A 524 -5.64 -28.78 -12.53
C ALA A 524 -6.53 -29.70 -11.68
N ASN A 525 -6.60 -29.46 -10.36
CA ASN A 525 -7.51 -30.14 -9.45
C ASN A 525 -8.58 -29.19 -8.91
N GLY A 526 -8.74 -28.01 -9.52
CA GLY A 526 -9.70 -27.01 -9.07
C GLY A 526 -11.12 -27.58 -9.09
N SER A 527 -11.94 -27.11 -8.17
CA SER A 527 -13.33 -27.51 -7.99
C SER A 527 -14.23 -26.27 -7.94
N SER A 528 -15.54 -26.51 -7.90
CA SER A 528 -16.52 -25.42 -7.81
C SER A 528 -16.34 -24.62 -6.52
N SER A 529 -16.37 -23.29 -6.63
CA SER A 529 -16.26 -22.31 -5.54
C SER A 529 -14.87 -22.26 -4.91
N ASP A 530 -13.81 -22.61 -5.65
CA ASP A 530 -12.43 -22.45 -5.19
C ASP A 530 -11.94 -20.99 -5.27
N TYR A 531 -12.53 -20.19 -6.17
CA TYR A 531 -12.27 -18.76 -6.36
C TYR A 531 -10.79 -18.37 -6.58
N LEU A 532 -10.05 -19.16 -7.35
CA LEU A 532 -8.66 -18.83 -7.74
C LEU A 532 -8.59 -17.46 -8.41
N GLY A 533 -7.93 -16.52 -7.76
CA GLY A 533 -7.69 -15.16 -8.23
C GLY A 533 -8.36 -14.05 -7.42
N TYR A 534 -9.24 -14.37 -6.47
CA TYR A 534 -10.04 -13.37 -5.76
C TYR A 534 -9.20 -12.34 -4.98
N GLY A 535 -8.22 -12.80 -4.20
CA GLY A 535 -7.31 -11.93 -3.45
C GLY A 535 -6.23 -11.26 -4.32
N GLY A 536 -6.35 -11.38 -5.64
CA GLY A 536 -5.41 -10.83 -6.61
C GLY A 536 -4.34 -11.80 -7.05
N VAL A 537 -3.41 -11.27 -7.84
CA VAL A 537 -2.26 -11.99 -8.39
C VAL A 537 -1.02 -11.15 -8.15
N CYS A 538 0.11 -11.79 -7.93
CA CYS A 538 1.39 -11.12 -7.82
C CYS A 538 2.39 -11.72 -8.82
N VAL A 539 3.16 -10.85 -9.46
CA VAL A 539 4.29 -11.19 -10.33
C VAL A 539 5.57 -10.68 -9.68
N SER A 540 6.57 -11.55 -9.53
CA SER A 540 7.86 -11.12 -8.98
C SER A 540 8.52 -10.08 -9.89
N ALA A 541 9.23 -9.11 -9.32
CA ALA A 541 9.84 -8.03 -10.11
C ALA A 541 10.84 -8.55 -11.19
N ASN A 542 11.47 -9.71 -10.96
CA ASN A 542 12.33 -10.39 -11.95
C ASN A 542 11.59 -11.34 -12.92
N ALA A 543 10.26 -11.42 -12.84
CA ALA A 543 9.39 -12.19 -13.73
C ALA A 543 9.56 -13.72 -13.72
N LEU A 544 10.15 -14.30 -12.67
CA LEU A 544 10.40 -15.76 -12.59
C LEU A 544 9.33 -16.53 -11.82
N VAL A 545 8.56 -15.85 -10.97
CA VAL A 545 7.53 -16.44 -10.12
C VAL A 545 6.25 -15.64 -10.27
N LEU A 546 5.14 -16.38 -10.30
CA LEU A 546 3.79 -15.84 -10.30
C LEU A 546 2.98 -16.63 -9.28
N ALA A 547 2.14 -15.95 -8.52
CA ALA A 547 1.28 -16.57 -7.53
C ALA A 547 -0.09 -15.91 -7.49
N SER A 548 -1.11 -16.72 -7.24
CA SER A 548 -2.50 -16.27 -7.12
C SER A 548 -3.22 -17.08 -6.05
N SER A 549 -4.17 -16.46 -5.39
CA SER A 549 -4.86 -17.01 -4.23
C SER A 549 -6.24 -17.59 -4.56
N SER A 550 -6.57 -18.74 -4.00
CA SER A 550 -7.84 -19.46 -4.18
C SER A 550 -8.52 -19.67 -2.85
N TYR A 551 -9.20 -18.65 -2.33
CA TYR A 551 -9.68 -18.67 -0.94
C TYR A 551 -10.77 -19.70 -0.65
N GLY A 552 -11.51 -20.18 -1.66
CA GLY A 552 -12.60 -21.14 -1.45
C GLY A 552 -12.22 -22.60 -1.62
N ASP A 553 -10.96 -22.89 -1.98
CA ASP A 553 -10.48 -24.24 -2.30
C ASP A 553 -10.75 -25.25 -1.18
N ASP A 554 -11.41 -26.36 -1.51
CA ASP A 554 -11.88 -27.34 -0.52
C ASP A 554 -11.11 -28.68 -0.47
N ASP A 555 -9.99 -28.79 -1.18
CA ASP A 555 -9.20 -30.03 -1.30
C ASP A 555 -8.65 -30.55 0.04
N LYS A 556 -8.52 -29.66 1.03
CA LYS A 556 -8.07 -29.99 2.40
C LYS A 556 -9.15 -29.80 3.46
N GLY A 557 -10.35 -29.37 3.09
CA GLY A 557 -11.47 -29.06 3.98
C GLY A 557 -12.33 -27.97 3.34
N THR A 558 -13.64 -27.98 3.61
CA THR A 558 -14.63 -27.06 3.02
C THR A 558 -14.14 -25.61 3.07
N GLY A 559 -13.76 -24.94 1.97
CA GLY A 559 -13.29 -23.56 2.02
C GLY A 559 -11.92 -23.35 2.72
N SER A 560 -11.06 -24.38 2.72
CA SER A 560 -9.72 -24.30 3.31
C SER A 560 -8.79 -23.29 2.62
N GLY A 561 -9.02 -23.03 1.34
CA GLY A 561 -8.23 -22.15 0.51
C GLY A 561 -6.87 -22.72 0.09
N SER A 562 -6.30 -22.16 -0.96
CA SER A 562 -5.00 -22.53 -1.50
C SER A 562 -4.31 -21.35 -2.20
N VAL A 563 -3.02 -21.49 -2.47
CA VAL A 563 -2.26 -20.58 -3.34
C VAL A 563 -1.74 -21.39 -4.50
N ILE A 564 -1.88 -20.89 -5.72
CA ILE A 564 -1.35 -21.56 -6.88
C ILE A 564 -0.14 -20.78 -7.37
N VAL A 565 0.98 -21.47 -7.54
CA VAL A 565 2.26 -20.87 -7.90
C VAL A 565 2.80 -21.48 -9.18
N TRP A 566 3.23 -20.60 -10.08
CA TRP A 566 3.91 -20.98 -11.30
C TRP A 566 5.32 -20.43 -11.27
N GLU A 567 6.27 -21.32 -11.54
CA GLU A 567 7.69 -21.06 -11.38
C GLU A 567 8.46 -21.53 -12.61
N ARG A 568 9.28 -20.62 -13.16
CA ARG A 568 10.18 -20.93 -14.27
C ARG A 568 11.64 -20.72 -13.88
N ARG A 569 12.54 -21.52 -14.48
CA ARG A 569 13.99 -21.46 -14.19
C ARG A 569 14.68 -20.22 -14.74
N ASN A 570 14.12 -19.66 -15.81
CA ASN A 570 14.63 -18.48 -16.48
C ASN A 570 13.51 -17.89 -17.34
N THR A 571 13.69 -16.66 -17.79
CA THR A 571 12.72 -15.92 -18.59
C THR A 571 12.56 -16.45 -20.03
N SER A 572 13.35 -17.44 -20.47
CA SER A 572 13.18 -18.09 -21.78
C SER A 572 12.17 -19.25 -21.77
N THR A 573 11.78 -19.73 -20.59
CA THR A 573 10.70 -20.72 -20.42
C THR A 573 9.36 -19.99 -20.24
N SER A 574 8.34 -20.37 -21.01
CA SER A 574 6.97 -19.86 -20.82
C SER A 574 6.28 -20.56 -19.65
N PHE A 575 5.43 -19.82 -18.93
CA PHE A 575 4.53 -20.35 -17.90
C PHE A 575 3.55 -21.41 -18.43
N ALA A 576 3.26 -21.46 -19.74
CA ALA A 576 2.44 -22.54 -20.33
C ALA A 576 3.08 -23.93 -20.22
N SER A 577 4.41 -23.97 -20.16
CA SER A 577 5.16 -25.22 -20.00
C SER A 577 5.52 -25.50 -18.54
N VAL A 578 5.05 -24.64 -17.63
CA VAL A 578 5.27 -24.77 -16.20
C VAL A 578 4.07 -25.49 -15.60
N VAL A 579 4.36 -26.53 -14.84
CA VAL A 579 3.34 -27.22 -14.05
C VAL A 579 3.06 -26.35 -12.83
N ALA A 580 1.78 -26.03 -12.63
CA ALA A 580 1.31 -25.33 -11.45
C ALA A 580 1.72 -26.11 -10.20
N VAL A 581 2.09 -25.37 -9.17
CA VAL A 581 2.23 -25.91 -7.84
C VAL A 581 1.07 -25.41 -7.02
N LYS A 582 0.15 -26.31 -6.64
CA LYS A 582 -0.83 -26.03 -5.60
C LYS A 582 -0.13 -26.04 -4.25
N LEU A 583 -0.21 -24.92 -3.58
CA LEU A 583 0.31 -24.66 -2.27
C LEU A 583 -0.87 -24.58 -1.32
N VAL A 584 -1.07 -25.67 -0.58
CA VAL A 584 -2.11 -25.77 0.45
C VAL A 584 -1.48 -25.70 1.82
N ASP A 585 -2.28 -25.35 2.82
CA ASP A 585 -1.97 -25.76 4.19
C ASP A 585 -2.04 -27.30 4.28
N PRO A 586 -0.94 -28.02 4.60
CA PRO A 586 -0.96 -29.47 4.77
C PRO A 586 -1.91 -29.94 5.86
N ASN A 587 -2.24 -29.05 6.79
CA ASN A 587 -3.19 -29.24 7.89
C ASN A 587 -4.52 -28.52 7.64
N GLY A 588 -4.85 -28.24 6.37
CA GLY A 588 -6.06 -27.50 6.00
C GLY A 588 -7.28 -28.03 6.76
N VAL A 589 -8.09 -27.08 7.21
CA VAL A 589 -9.33 -27.31 7.96
C VAL A 589 -10.45 -26.58 7.25
N ASP A 590 -11.69 -26.99 7.54
CA ASP A 590 -12.86 -26.30 7.03
C ASP A 590 -12.80 -24.80 7.36
N ASN A 591 -13.00 -24.01 6.31
CA ASN A 591 -13.10 -22.58 6.21
C ASN A 591 -11.83 -21.84 6.60
N LEU A 592 -10.62 -22.38 6.38
CA LEU A 592 -9.37 -21.65 6.58
C LEU A 592 -9.29 -20.36 5.71
N ALA A 593 -9.86 -20.39 4.51
CA ALA A 593 -9.87 -19.32 3.52
C ALA A 593 -8.49 -18.78 3.13
N LEU A 594 -7.48 -19.66 3.04
CA LEU A 594 -6.15 -19.32 2.54
C LEU A 594 -6.25 -18.70 1.14
N GLY A 595 -5.85 -17.44 1.05
CA GLY A 595 -5.90 -16.65 -0.18
C GLY A 595 -6.68 -15.34 -0.08
N PHE A 596 -7.48 -15.16 0.97
CA PHE A 596 -8.49 -14.10 1.02
C PHE A 596 -7.91 -12.67 0.98
N GLY A 597 -6.93 -12.36 1.85
CA GLY A 597 -6.30 -11.03 1.86
C GLY A 597 -5.26 -10.84 0.76
N GLY A 598 -5.06 -11.85 -0.09
CA GLY A 598 -4.20 -11.78 -1.25
C GLY A 598 -2.85 -12.45 -1.10
N VAL A 599 -1.99 -12.16 -2.08
CA VAL A 599 -0.72 -12.85 -2.31
C VAL A 599 0.39 -11.86 -2.61
N SER A 600 1.61 -12.14 -2.14
CA SER A 600 2.78 -11.31 -2.47
C SER A 600 4.04 -12.14 -2.71
N LEU A 601 4.96 -11.60 -3.51
CA LEU A 601 6.12 -12.32 -4.06
C LEU A 601 7.44 -11.53 -3.96
N SER A 602 8.54 -12.25 -3.72
CA SER A 602 9.89 -11.68 -3.88
C SER A 602 10.47 -12.05 -5.21
N GLU A 603 11.42 -11.23 -5.65
CA GLU A 603 12.40 -11.62 -6.65
C GLU A 603 13.14 -12.91 -6.26
N SER A 604 13.38 -13.13 -4.97
CA SER A 604 14.20 -14.25 -4.50
C SER A 604 13.48 -15.62 -4.54
N GLY A 605 12.14 -15.66 -4.63
CA GLY A 605 11.36 -16.91 -4.67
C GLY A 605 10.62 -17.22 -3.37
N ILE A 606 10.01 -16.19 -2.79
CA ILE A 606 9.09 -16.30 -1.64
C ILE A 606 7.68 -16.09 -2.17
N VAL A 607 6.74 -16.90 -1.70
CA VAL A 607 5.31 -16.68 -1.87
C VAL A 607 4.67 -16.55 -0.50
N LEU A 608 3.85 -15.52 -0.36
CA LEU A 608 3.03 -15.26 0.82
C LEU A 608 1.57 -15.27 0.47
N SER A 609 0.76 -15.81 1.35
CA SER A 609 -0.68 -15.62 1.27
C SER A 609 -1.29 -15.65 2.65
N SER A 610 -2.31 -14.81 2.85
CA SER A 610 -3.08 -14.78 4.09
C SER A 610 -4.35 -15.61 4.01
N SER A 611 -4.81 -16.12 5.14
CA SER A 611 -6.04 -16.87 5.34
C SER A 611 -6.94 -16.12 6.33
N SER A 612 -8.26 -16.20 6.17
CA SER A 612 -9.17 -15.30 6.90
C SER A 612 -10.16 -15.97 7.85
N TYR A 613 -10.19 -17.30 8.02
CA TYR A 613 -11.35 -17.86 8.70
C TYR A 613 -11.12 -19.22 9.39
N LYS A 614 -11.94 -19.53 10.41
CA LYS A 614 -12.23 -20.89 10.90
C LYS A 614 -13.51 -20.83 11.71
N GLU A 615 -14.55 -21.57 11.33
CA GLU A 615 -15.77 -21.63 12.14
C GLU A 615 -15.47 -22.27 13.50
N ASN A 616 -15.79 -21.51 14.55
CA ASN A 616 -15.63 -21.77 15.99
C ASN A 616 -14.33 -21.28 16.65
N SER A 617 -13.34 -20.76 15.92
CA SER A 617 -12.16 -20.12 16.55
C SER A 617 -11.50 -18.99 15.77
N SER A 618 -12.11 -18.35 14.77
CA SER A 618 -11.74 -17.04 14.17
C SER A 618 -10.23 -16.67 14.08
N GLU A 619 -9.32 -17.63 13.87
CA GLU A 619 -7.85 -17.43 13.79
C GLU A 619 -7.41 -17.47 12.32
N GLY A 620 -7.05 -16.32 11.76
CA GLY A 620 -6.31 -16.13 10.52
C GLY A 620 -4.85 -16.55 10.62
N SER A 621 -4.22 -16.74 9.46
CA SER A 621 -2.83 -17.15 9.35
C SER A 621 -2.23 -16.67 8.04
N VAL A 622 -0.92 -16.51 7.97
CA VAL A 622 -0.21 -16.37 6.70
C VAL A 622 0.47 -17.71 6.41
N LEU A 623 0.73 -18.04 5.17
CA LEU A 623 1.60 -19.16 4.81
C LEU A 623 2.75 -18.63 3.96
N VAL A 624 3.99 -19.00 4.33
CA VAL A 624 5.19 -18.73 3.54
C VAL A 624 5.61 -19.98 2.82
N TRP A 625 5.83 -19.84 1.52
CA TRP A 625 6.58 -20.81 0.75
C TRP A 625 7.87 -20.20 0.25
N ASP A 626 8.95 -20.92 0.49
CA ASP A 626 10.28 -20.52 0.08
C ASP A 626 10.98 -21.57 -0.69
N ARG A 627 11.48 -21.14 -1.84
CA ARG A 627 12.35 -21.97 -2.64
C ARG A 627 13.74 -21.38 -2.79
N THR A 628 14.05 -20.24 -2.17
CA THR A 628 15.24 -19.44 -2.50
C THR A 628 16.54 -20.25 -2.40
N ASN A 629 16.49 -21.34 -1.64
CA ASN A 629 17.61 -22.13 -1.16
C ASN A 629 17.69 -23.54 -1.68
N THR A 630 16.68 -23.89 -2.45
CA THR A 630 16.56 -25.19 -3.04
C THR A 630 16.55 -24.99 -4.53
N THR A 631 17.21 -25.87 -5.27
CA THR A 631 16.97 -25.94 -6.72
C THR A 631 15.67 -26.68 -7.02
N THR A 632 14.86 -26.98 -5.98
CA THR A 632 13.64 -27.76 -6.08
C THR A 632 12.44 -26.84 -6.29
N SER A 633 11.50 -27.31 -7.10
CA SER A 633 10.23 -26.63 -7.32
C SER A 633 9.47 -26.43 -6.01
N PHE A 634 8.66 -25.36 -5.93
CA PHE A 634 7.71 -25.12 -4.84
C PHE A 634 6.86 -26.36 -4.45
N ALA A 635 6.66 -27.34 -5.34
CA ALA A 635 5.88 -28.55 -5.04
C ALA A 635 6.46 -29.42 -3.93
N ASN A 636 7.76 -29.27 -3.64
CA ASN A 636 8.42 -29.98 -2.55
C ASN A 636 8.75 -29.04 -1.38
N VAL A 637 8.33 -27.78 -1.48
CA VAL A 637 8.46 -26.80 -0.41
C VAL A 637 7.26 -26.99 0.49
N VAL A 638 7.52 -27.54 1.68
CA VAL A 638 6.52 -27.55 2.74
C VAL A 638 6.34 -26.10 3.20
N PRO A 639 5.12 -25.55 3.18
CA PRO A 639 4.89 -24.22 3.72
C PRO A 639 5.31 -24.16 5.17
N VAL A 640 5.78 -23.00 5.56
CA VAL A 640 5.72 -22.61 6.95
C VAL A 640 4.39 -21.91 7.15
N LYS A 641 3.52 -22.56 7.93
CA LYS A 641 2.31 -21.90 8.42
C LYS A 641 2.74 -20.86 9.44
N ILE A 642 2.47 -19.61 9.08
CA ILE A 642 2.48 -18.45 9.94
C ILE A 642 1.11 -18.35 10.58
N SER A 643 0.77 -19.33 11.39
CA SER A 643 -0.27 -19.06 12.36
C SER A 643 0.38 -18.22 13.42
N ASP A 644 -0.47 -17.54 14.12
CA ASP A 644 -0.13 -17.21 15.44
C ASP A 644 -0.23 -18.48 16.35
N PRO A 645 0.85 -19.13 16.84
CA PRO A 645 0.80 -20.39 17.64
C PRO A 645 -0.02 -20.36 18.94
N GLU A 646 -0.64 -19.23 19.20
CA GLU A 646 -1.02 -18.72 20.49
C GLU A 646 -2.41 -18.05 20.40
N GLY A 647 -2.86 -17.75 19.17
CA GLY A 647 -4.13 -17.13 18.81
C GLY A 647 -5.37 -17.75 19.43
N SER A 648 -6.37 -16.92 19.74
CA SER A 648 -7.73 -17.39 20.05
C SER A 648 -8.71 -16.82 19.04
N ALA A 649 -9.96 -17.20 19.25
CA ALA A 649 -11.11 -16.80 18.48
C ALA A 649 -11.22 -15.28 18.26
N GLY A 650 -10.73 -14.81 17.11
CA GLY A 650 -10.91 -13.46 16.58
C GLY A 650 -9.69 -12.94 15.83
N ASP A 651 -8.57 -13.64 15.91
CA ASP A 651 -7.29 -13.28 15.33
C ASP A 651 -7.20 -13.30 13.80
N LEU A 652 -7.71 -12.30 13.10
CA LEU A 652 -7.73 -12.28 11.62
C LEU A 652 -6.39 -11.87 10.97
N LEU A 653 -5.28 -12.49 11.39
CA LEU A 653 -3.96 -12.28 10.82
C LEU A 653 -3.98 -12.43 9.30
N GLY A 654 -3.60 -11.36 8.59
CA GLY A 654 -3.48 -11.32 7.13
C GLY A 654 -4.74 -10.88 6.37
N TYR A 655 -5.86 -10.56 7.05
CA TYR A 655 -7.08 -10.07 6.39
C TYR A 655 -6.87 -8.75 5.63
N GLY A 656 -6.10 -7.80 6.19
CA GLY A 656 -5.81 -6.49 5.57
C GLY A 656 -4.81 -6.57 4.42
N GLY A 657 -4.29 -7.77 4.16
CA GLY A 657 -3.48 -8.12 3.02
C GLY A 657 -2.03 -8.39 3.36
N VAL A 658 -1.26 -8.79 2.34
CA VAL A 658 0.17 -9.12 2.44
C VAL A 658 0.95 -8.35 1.38
N SER A 659 2.12 -7.83 1.74
CA SER A 659 3.00 -7.08 0.83
C SER A 659 4.43 -7.60 0.95
N LEU A 660 5.21 -7.43 -0.12
CA LEU A 660 6.61 -7.83 -0.17
C LEU A 660 7.54 -6.74 -0.69
N ALA A 661 8.56 -6.30 0.06
CA ALA A 661 9.57 -5.38 -0.46
C ALA A 661 10.68 -6.07 -1.25
N ALA A 662 11.43 -5.30 -2.04
CA ALA A 662 12.38 -5.80 -3.03
C ALA A 662 13.60 -6.54 -2.45
N ASN A 663 14.01 -6.25 -1.21
CA ASN A 663 14.99 -7.06 -0.50
C ASN A 663 14.41 -8.44 -0.10
N GLY A 664 13.09 -8.60 -0.20
CA GLY A 664 12.23 -9.76 0.05
C GLY A 664 11.33 -9.64 1.29
N LEU A 665 11.23 -8.42 1.88
CA LEU A 665 10.48 -8.08 3.09
C LEU A 665 9.02 -8.48 2.99
N VAL A 666 8.63 -9.54 3.67
CA VAL A 666 7.28 -9.96 4.03
C VAL A 666 6.63 -8.94 4.97
N LEU A 667 5.48 -8.39 4.60
CA LEU A 667 4.54 -7.58 5.41
C LEU A 667 3.14 -8.23 5.31
N ALA A 668 2.37 -8.30 6.38
CA ALA A 668 1.03 -8.88 6.34
C ALA A 668 0.21 -8.35 7.51
N SER A 669 -0.97 -7.80 7.26
CA SER A 669 -1.78 -7.11 8.27
C SER A 669 -3.14 -7.73 8.52
N SER A 670 -3.64 -7.55 9.75
CA SER A 670 -5.01 -7.82 10.15
C SER A 670 -5.89 -6.57 9.97
N SER A 671 -7.11 -6.70 9.45
CA SER A 671 -8.12 -5.64 9.60
C SER A 671 -9.55 -6.20 9.54
N TYR A 672 -10.28 -6.29 10.66
CA TYR A 672 -11.72 -6.09 10.58
C TYR A 672 -12.28 -5.52 11.89
N GLY A 673 -12.82 -4.30 11.80
CA GLY A 673 -13.43 -3.59 12.91
C GLY A 673 -14.95 -3.68 12.86
N SER A 674 -15.55 -4.34 13.86
CA SER A 674 -16.86 -3.98 14.44
C SER A 674 -17.30 -4.91 15.60
N TYR A 675 -16.61 -6.02 15.88
CA TYR A 675 -17.04 -7.03 16.86
C TYR A 675 -16.02 -7.43 17.94
N GLY A 676 -14.97 -6.63 18.18
CA GLY A 676 -14.00 -6.91 19.25
C GLY A 676 -12.92 -7.94 18.88
N GLU A 677 -12.47 -7.97 17.63
CA GLU A 677 -11.63 -9.04 17.07
C GLU A 677 -10.21 -8.59 16.66
N VAL A 678 -9.25 -9.44 17.01
CA VAL A 678 -7.83 -9.21 17.31
C VAL A 678 -6.94 -8.96 16.08
N GLY A 679 -5.89 -8.12 16.23
CA GLY A 679 -4.92 -7.79 15.20
C GLY A 679 -3.57 -8.53 15.32
N SER A 680 -2.87 -8.79 14.21
CA SER A 680 -1.51 -9.36 14.12
C SER A 680 -0.86 -8.78 12.85
N VAL A 681 0.40 -8.33 12.87
CA VAL A 681 1.10 -7.86 11.66
C VAL A 681 2.52 -8.35 11.57
N LEU A 682 2.91 -8.82 10.39
CA LEU A 682 4.22 -9.41 10.11
C LEU A 682 5.19 -8.44 9.40
N VAL A 683 6.51 -8.62 9.58
CA VAL A 683 7.61 -7.87 8.93
C VAL A 683 8.84 -8.79 8.75
N TRP A 684 9.77 -8.51 7.84
CA TRP A 684 10.87 -9.42 7.44
C TRP A 684 12.10 -8.71 6.87
N GLU A 685 13.27 -9.36 6.96
CA GLU A 685 14.49 -8.86 6.32
C GLU A 685 15.36 -9.98 5.69
N SER A 686 16.01 -9.69 4.55
CA SER A 686 17.00 -10.56 3.88
C SER A 686 18.39 -9.96 3.90
N ILE A 687 19.34 -10.84 4.11
CA ILE A 687 20.77 -10.59 3.95
C ILE A 687 21.12 -10.74 2.48
N CYS A 688 21.52 -9.66 1.82
CA CYS A 688 22.26 -9.73 0.57
C CYS A 688 23.76 -9.48 0.84
N GLU A 689 24.59 -10.52 0.69
CA GLU A 689 26.03 -10.33 0.51
C GLU A 689 26.30 -9.56 -0.79
N SER A 690 26.88 -8.37 -0.67
CA SER A 690 27.36 -7.61 -1.82
C SER A 690 28.61 -8.28 -2.43
N GLY A 691 28.39 -9.09 -3.47
CA GLY A 691 29.44 -9.86 -4.13
C GLY A 691 29.87 -9.32 -5.49
N TYR A 692 30.59 -8.21 -5.56
CA TYR A 692 31.63 -7.97 -6.59
C TYR A 692 32.70 -7.01 -6.04
N ALA A 693 33.83 -7.56 -5.59
CA ALA A 693 35.09 -6.85 -5.42
C ALA A 693 36.13 -7.38 -6.42
N PRO A 694 37.16 -6.59 -6.79
CA PRO A 694 38.50 -6.91 -6.24
C PRO A 694 39.44 -5.68 -6.07
N PRO A 695 40.65 -5.81 -5.49
CA PRO A 695 41.06 -6.49 -4.26
C PRO A 695 42.00 -5.62 -3.35
N LEU A 696 42.38 -6.15 -2.17
CA LEU A 696 43.40 -5.65 -1.21
C LEU A 696 43.07 -4.32 -0.47
N CYS A 697 43.33 -4.10 0.82
CA CYS A 697 44.05 -4.83 1.87
C CYS A 697 43.72 -4.22 3.25
N MET A 698 43.61 -5.08 4.27
CA MET A 698 44.26 -5.00 5.59
C MET A 698 43.93 -3.87 6.61
N VAL A 699 43.19 -4.28 7.67
CA VAL A 699 43.40 -4.11 9.13
C VAL A 699 43.84 -2.73 9.67
N VAL A 700 43.00 -2.10 10.51
CA VAL A 700 43.04 -2.13 12.00
C VAL A 700 41.61 -2.06 12.51
#